data_AF-A0A553FWR1-F1
#
_entry.id   AF-A0A553FWR1-F1
#
_cell.length_a   1.000
_cell.length_b   1.000
_cell.length_c   1.000
_cell.angle_alpha   90.00
_cell.angle_beta   90.00
_cell.angle_gamma   90.00
#
_symmetry.space_group_name_H-M   'P 1'
#
loop_
_entity.id
_entity.type
_entity.pdbx_description
1 polymer ?
#
loop_
_entity_poly.entity_id
_entity_poly.type
_entity_poly.pdbx_seq_one_letter_code
_entity_poly.pdbx_strand_id
1 'polypeptide(L)'
;MKARYMKNTMVWSLMFLVAVTTVNAQGPLINAKPKKGTGEHSESFKSFTFNGSWCWFSDPRAVYYEGKHKRTYSGWIDNYGNITVGFYDHETKQINTHIVRKNLEIDDHDNPSILFDEEGKLLIFFNRHGYGDSPHPHPLYLIKSENPEDISKWTKVKSLFLNDEKDKVSDKTSFTHTYTNPIRLKAENGRIYLFWRGVDGKPGYSHSDDNGESWTKGQILLMPDPIYAFRRPYTKVYSNGDNKIHFTFTDGHPRNEKGNSIYYTYYQNGAFYKANGILIKKITDLPLKPEELDIVYDAKKGGAKAWNWDIAEDEKGNPVLAYARFPTDEKHIYYYAKWTGKEWLNRDLINSGGWFPQTPEGKKEPEPNYSGGINIDHENTNELYLSVKRDSIFEIEKWTTKNDGRSWKAEFITKGSEKDNVRPFAVRGAKEGNPLQVVWMQNTKYLNYSHASWTKTHWADRFHSSIKMDLPSPAITDPLAPKQIIDVMRQTADWQFANPYDLKRLLEWHWGTYFIGIQALYELTQEDRYKQEMINIGEYAGWKPEDNIFYADQLTITANWAWLYGQQKDPEIIRYSKWAMDIHLATRRAYMADVSFANNPYFVEWWTWCDALFMAPPSFARMSKETGEKKYLDYMDKMYWITTDYLYSNEDSLMFRDDRFIKQRSESGKKIFWARGNGWVIAGLARILDLMPNDFPTREKYERLYKEMAGRILELQGVDGLWRVSLLDPDYHDKGEVSGSAFFAYALAWGVNRGLIDTKHRQKVEKAWTALCDNVNDNGRLGNVQPEGIDPRKFTPDNWHVYGTGAFLLAGSEMYKMVTSDNKP
;
A
#
# COMPACT_ATOMS: atom_id res chain seq x y z
N MET A 1 53.91 -8.60 63.20
CA MET A 1 53.62 -7.78 64.41
C MET A 1 52.11 -7.48 64.41
N LYS A 2 51.38 -7.72 65.52
CA LYS A 2 49.95 -7.38 65.84
C LYS A 2 48.93 -7.31 64.67
N ALA A 3 47.95 -8.19 64.44
CA ALA A 3 47.08 -9.07 65.26
C ALA A 3 45.74 -8.45 65.76
N ARG A 4 44.66 -9.22 65.53
CA ARG A 4 43.33 -9.29 66.20
C ARG A 4 42.37 -8.09 66.06
N TYR A 5 41.07 -8.27 65.77
CA TYR A 5 39.99 -9.13 66.32
C TYR A 5 39.52 -8.78 67.74
N MET A 6 38.28 -8.29 67.83
CA MET A 6 37.22 -8.63 68.80
C MET A 6 35.90 -8.26 68.09
N LYS A 7 34.99 -9.17 67.69
CA LYS A 7 34.21 -10.14 68.47
C LYS A 7 33.61 -9.54 69.74
N ASN A 8 32.30 -9.26 69.67
CA ASN A 8 31.38 -9.56 70.76
C ASN A 8 30.11 -10.20 70.17
N THR A 9 29.78 -11.38 70.66
CA THR A 9 28.57 -12.15 70.34
C THR A 9 27.55 -11.96 71.46
N MET A 10 26.27 -11.74 71.13
CA MET A 10 25.19 -11.88 72.11
C MET A 10 23.94 -12.55 71.50
N VAL A 11 23.24 -13.31 72.35
CA VAL A 11 22.29 -14.39 72.09
C VAL A 11 21.12 -14.22 73.07
N TRP A 12 19.84 -14.33 72.72
CA TRP A 12 19.17 -14.69 71.45
C TRP A 12 17.75 -14.08 71.45
N SER A 13 17.07 -13.95 70.30
CA SER A 13 15.60 -14.04 70.23
C SER A 13 15.10 -14.23 68.80
N LEU A 14 14.35 -15.31 68.59
CA LEU A 14 13.69 -15.65 67.32
C LEU A 14 12.34 -14.91 67.26
N MET A 15 12.11 -14.09 66.24
CA MET A 15 10.77 -13.59 65.92
C MET A 15 10.56 -13.69 64.41
N PHE A 16 9.62 -14.56 64.02
CA PHE A 16 9.15 -14.66 62.64
C PHE A 16 8.38 -13.37 62.30
N LEU A 17 8.93 -12.55 61.40
CA LEU A 17 8.17 -11.48 60.75
C LEU A 17 8.20 -11.71 59.24
N VAL A 18 7.04 -12.05 58.68
CA VAL A 18 6.85 -12.11 57.23
C VAL A 18 6.79 -10.67 56.71
N ALA A 19 7.95 -10.12 56.33
CA ALA A 19 8.03 -8.85 55.65
C ALA A 19 7.58 -9.02 54.19
N VAL A 20 6.33 -8.67 53.91
CA VAL A 20 5.83 -8.51 52.53
C VAL A 20 6.55 -7.33 51.89
N THR A 21 7.60 -7.60 51.13
CA THR A 21 8.27 -6.59 50.30
C THR A 21 7.51 -6.42 49.00
N THR A 22 6.67 -5.39 48.94
CA THR A 22 6.07 -4.89 47.69
C THR A 22 7.17 -4.30 46.80
N VAL A 23 7.79 -5.15 45.97
CA VAL A 23 8.78 -4.72 44.97
C VAL A 23 8.05 -4.06 43.80
N ASN A 24 7.69 -2.79 43.99
CA ASN A 24 7.31 -1.89 42.91
C ASN A 24 8.59 -1.46 42.15
N ALA A 25 9.11 -2.38 41.33
CA ALA A 25 10.22 -2.10 40.42
C ALA A 25 9.68 -2.09 38.98
N GLN A 26 9.35 -0.90 38.46
CA GLN A 26 9.59 -0.66 37.03
C GLN A 26 11.09 -0.78 36.84
N GLY A 27 11.55 -1.90 36.27
CA GLY A 27 12.95 -2.03 35.90
C GLY A 27 13.32 -0.93 34.89
N PRO A 28 14.59 -0.49 34.83
CA PRO A 28 15.02 0.34 33.71
C PRO A 28 14.73 -0.42 32.41
N LEU A 29 14.07 0.25 31.46
CA LEU A 29 13.84 -0.27 30.11
C LEU A 29 15.17 -0.76 29.52
N ILE A 30 15.15 -1.82 28.71
CA ILE A 30 16.39 -2.39 28.21
C ILE A 30 17.08 -1.37 27.29
N ASN A 31 18.30 -0.98 27.68
CA ASN A 31 19.21 -0.22 26.85
C ASN A 31 19.72 -1.10 25.69
N ALA A 32 18.90 -1.28 24.66
CA ALA A 32 19.34 -1.81 23.38
C ALA A 32 20.36 -0.83 22.77
N LYS A 33 21.52 -1.33 22.34
CA LYS A 33 22.52 -0.50 21.67
C LYS A 33 22.19 -0.47 20.17
N PRO A 34 21.84 0.70 19.61
CA PRO A 34 21.60 0.81 18.18
C PRO A 34 22.92 0.64 17.43
N LYS A 35 22.93 -0.15 16.35
CA LYS A 35 24.07 -0.16 15.43
C LYS A 35 24.08 1.17 14.66
N LYS A 36 25.00 2.08 15.03
CA LYS A 36 25.10 3.39 14.37
C LYS A 36 25.34 3.20 12.87
N GLY A 37 24.55 3.89 12.04
CA GLY A 37 24.69 3.87 10.58
C GLY A 37 23.94 2.76 9.83
N THR A 38 22.92 2.12 10.43
CA THR A 38 22.00 1.23 9.72
C THR A 38 20.61 1.84 9.55
N GLY A 39 19.85 1.34 8.57
CA GLY A 39 18.46 1.70 8.29
C GLY A 39 18.35 2.72 7.16
N GLU A 40 17.39 2.50 6.27
CA GLU A 40 17.09 3.35 5.11
C GLU A 40 15.72 4.03 5.26
N HIS A 41 15.41 5.05 4.46
CA HIS A 41 14.06 5.62 4.42
C HIS A 41 13.03 4.55 3.99
N SER A 42 11.89 4.42 4.68
CA SER A 42 10.85 3.43 4.33
C SER A 42 10.31 3.55 2.89
N GLU A 43 10.43 4.75 2.32
CA GLU A 43 10.13 5.13 0.95
C GLU A 43 10.96 4.33 -0.06
N SER A 44 12.23 4.04 0.24
CA SER A 44 13.16 3.30 -0.63
C SER A 44 12.86 1.79 -0.70
N PHE A 45 11.98 1.26 0.14
CA PHE A 45 11.56 -0.15 0.12
C PHE A 45 10.38 -0.42 -0.83
N LYS A 46 10.36 -1.62 -1.42
CA LYS A 46 9.30 -2.06 -2.34
C LYS A 46 7.96 -2.30 -1.61
N SER A 47 6.86 -2.11 -2.34
CA SER A 47 5.50 -2.33 -1.82
C SER A 47 4.75 -3.43 -2.58
N PHE A 48 4.00 -4.27 -1.86
CA PHE A 48 2.96 -5.14 -2.44
C PHE A 48 1.82 -4.32 -3.05
N THR A 49 1.41 -3.27 -2.35
CA THR A 49 0.36 -2.32 -2.73
C THR A 49 0.66 -0.95 -2.12
N PHE A 50 0.11 0.11 -2.70
CA PHE A 50 0.13 1.48 -2.16
C PHE A 50 -1.14 1.81 -1.37
N ASN A 51 -2.13 0.93 -1.45
CA ASN A 51 -3.44 0.99 -0.81
C ASN A 51 -3.79 -0.39 -0.24
N GLY A 52 -3.42 -0.60 1.03
CA GLY A 52 -3.67 -1.83 1.76
C GLY A 52 -3.46 -1.65 3.25
N SER A 53 -4.34 -2.26 4.04
CA SER A 53 -4.35 -2.22 5.50
C SER A 53 -4.63 -3.59 6.08
N TRP A 54 -4.21 -3.80 7.33
CA TRP A 54 -4.53 -4.98 8.13
C TRP A 54 -4.62 -4.66 9.62
N CYS A 55 -5.51 -5.33 10.33
CA CYS A 55 -5.41 -5.45 11.79
C CYS A 55 -4.31 -6.47 12.16
N TRP A 56 -4.03 -6.65 13.45
CA TRP A 56 -3.05 -7.66 13.91
C TRP A 56 -3.67 -8.91 14.54
N PHE A 57 -4.98 -9.10 14.43
CA PHE A 57 -5.70 -10.26 14.99
C PHE A 57 -6.12 -11.30 13.95
N SER A 58 -6.14 -10.96 12.65
CA SER A 58 -6.25 -11.94 11.56
C SER A 58 -4.85 -12.37 11.12
N ASP A 59 -4.49 -13.65 11.32
CA ASP A 59 -3.16 -14.19 10.98
C ASP A 59 -3.22 -15.66 10.53
N PRO A 60 -2.28 -16.12 9.68
CA PRO A 60 -1.15 -15.35 9.16
C PRO A 60 -1.58 -14.48 7.96
N ARG A 61 -1.21 -13.21 7.98
CA ARG A 61 -1.44 -12.26 6.86
C ARG A 61 -0.34 -12.29 5.79
N ALA A 62 0.78 -12.95 6.07
CA ALA A 62 1.81 -13.28 5.09
C ALA A 62 2.41 -14.68 5.37
N VAL A 63 2.75 -15.40 4.31
CA VAL A 63 3.26 -16.78 4.37
C VAL A 63 4.28 -16.99 3.25
N TYR A 64 5.47 -17.49 3.58
CA TYR A 64 6.37 -18.05 2.58
C TYR A 64 5.97 -19.49 2.26
N TYR A 65 5.81 -19.80 0.98
CA TYR A 65 5.51 -21.13 0.48
C TYR A 65 6.53 -21.49 -0.60
N GLU A 66 7.03 -22.73 -0.52
CA GLU A 66 7.99 -23.30 -1.46
C GLU A 66 7.41 -24.60 -2.01
N GLY A 67 6.77 -24.50 -3.18
CA GLY A 67 6.23 -25.62 -3.94
C GLY A 67 6.99 -25.77 -5.25
N LYS A 68 6.32 -25.48 -6.36
CA LYS A 68 6.95 -25.29 -7.68
C LYS A 68 7.70 -23.95 -7.75
N HIS A 69 7.25 -22.95 -7.00
CA HIS A 69 7.85 -21.63 -6.92
C HIS A 69 8.26 -21.31 -5.48
N LYS A 70 9.19 -20.35 -5.34
CA LYS A 70 9.60 -19.79 -4.05
C LYS A 70 8.90 -18.45 -3.89
N ARG A 71 7.81 -18.39 -3.12
CA ARG A 71 6.94 -17.21 -3.07
C ARG A 71 6.56 -16.81 -1.65
N THR A 72 6.65 -15.51 -1.37
CA THR A 72 5.99 -14.92 -0.21
C THR A 72 4.63 -14.40 -0.65
N TYR A 73 3.56 -14.94 -0.07
CA TYR A 73 2.19 -14.49 -0.26
C TYR A 73 1.80 -13.55 0.87
N SER A 74 0.99 -12.54 0.59
CA SER A 74 0.39 -11.66 1.60
C SER A 74 -1.01 -11.22 1.19
N GLY A 75 -1.85 -10.87 2.16
CA GLY A 75 -3.20 -10.36 1.90
C GLY A 75 -3.58 -9.18 2.79
N TRP A 76 -4.41 -8.31 2.24
CA TRP A 76 -4.81 -7.04 2.84
C TRP A 76 -6.22 -6.64 2.38
N ILE A 77 -6.75 -5.57 2.96
CA ILE A 77 -7.93 -4.86 2.45
C ILE A 77 -7.55 -3.44 2.01
N ASP A 78 -8.04 -3.00 0.86
CA ASP A 78 -7.85 -1.63 0.36
C ASP A 78 -8.92 -0.66 0.88
N ASN A 79 -8.75 0.64 0.65
CA ASN A 79 -9.70 1.66 1.10
C ASN A 79 -11.00 1.76 0.25
N TYR A 80 -11.16 0.89 -0.74
CA TYR A 80 -12.40 0.65 -1.48
C TYR A 80 -13.20 -0.52 -0.86
N GLY A 81 -12.56 -1.34 -0.03
CA GLY A 81 -13.14 -2.50 0.65
C GLY A 81 -12.92 -3.82 -0.10
N ASN A 82 -11.89 -3.88 -0.95
CA ASN A 82 -11.54 -5.07 -1.70
C ASN A 82 -10.55 -5.95 -0.91
N ILE A 83 -10.90 -7.22 -0.71
CA ILE A 83 -9.98 -8.23 -0.18
C ILE A 83 -9.03 -8.63 -1.31
N THR A 84 -7.74 -8.42 -1.09
CA THR A 84 -6.69 -8.62 -2.08
C THR A 84 -5.64 -9.59 -1.54
N VAL A 85 -5.14 -10.46 -2.40
CA VAL A 85 -3.99 -11.34 -2.15
C VAL A 85 -2.93 -11.05 -3.20
N GLY A 86 -1.66 -11.01 -2.80
CA GLY A 86 -0.54 -10.89 -3.73
C GLY A 86 0.60 -11.85 -3.38
N PHE A 87 1.53 -12.02 -4.33
CA PHE A 87 2.78 -12.74 -4.11
C PHE A 87 3.99 -11.96 -4.62
N TYR A 88 5.12 -12.15 -3.92
CA TYR A 88 6.45 -11.81 -4.39
C TYR A 88 7.18 -13.11 -4.71
N ASP A 89 7.64 -13.24 -5.95
CA ASP A 89 8.35 -14.41 -6.44
C ASP A 89 9.86 -14.20 -6.28
N HIS A 90 10.49 -15.04 -5.46
CA HIS A 90 11.88 -14.89 -5.03
C HIS A 90 12.89 -15.17 -6.14
N GLU A 91 12.49 -15.84 -7.22
CA GLU A 91 13.37 -16.19 -8.32
C GLU A 91 13.26 -15.14 -9.44
N THR A 92 12.04 -14.91 -9.93
CA THR A 92 11.75 -13.95 -11.01
C THR A 92 11.71 -12.49 -10.56
N LYS A 93 11.62 -12.24 -9.24
CA LYS A 93 11.47 -10.91 -8.60
C LYS A 93 10.16 -10.19 -8.96
N GLN A 94 9.19 -10.90 -9.55
CA GLN A 94 7.88 -10.36 -9.89
C GLN A 94 7.01 -10.14 -8.65
N ILE A 95 6.17 -9.11 -8.70
CA ILE A 95 5.10 -8.82 -7.75
C ILE A 95 3.78 -8.93 -8.50
N ASN A 96 2.84 -9.73 -8.00
CA ASN A 96 1.52 -9.87 -8.60
C ASN A 96 0.42 -9.82 -7.53
N THR A 97 -0.78 -9.36 -7.88
CA THR A 97 -1.88 -9.04 -6.96
C THR A 97 -3.24 -9.35 -7.59
N HIS A 98 -4.18 -9.90 -6.82
CA HIS A 98 -5.52 -10.24 -7.27
C HIS A 98 -6.58 -9.95 -6.20
N ILE A 99 -7.69 -9.32 -6.61
CA ILE A 99 -8.85 -9.10 -5.74
C ILE A 99 -9.69 -10.38 -5.68
N VAL A 100 -9.70 -11.04 -4.53
CA VAL A 100 -10.50 -12.26 -4.29
C VAL A 100 -11.95 -11.94 -3.89
N ARG A 101 -12.21 -10.73 -3.39
CA ARG A 101 -13.56 -10.24 -3.09
C ARG A 101 -13.64 -8.71 -3.20
N LYS A 102 -14.45 -8.22 -4.14
CA LYS A 102 -14.75 -6.78 -4.26
C LYS A 102 -15.75 -6.30 -3.20
N ASN A 103 -15.61 -5.04 -2.78
CA ASN A 103 -16.59 -4.27 -2.01
C ASN A 103 -17.24 -5.05 -0.84
N LEU A 104 -16.43 -5.54 0.10
CA LEU A 104 -16.90 -6.24 1.29
C LEU A 104 -17.42 -5.27 2.36
N GLU A 105 -16.50 -4.46 2.88
CA GLU A 105 -16.65 -3.38 3.87
C GLU A 105 -15.30 -2.65 3.94
N ILE A 106 -15.24 -1.44 4.49
CA ILE A 106 -14.01 -0.64 4.56
C ILE A 106 -13.59 -0.57 6.02
N ASP A 107 -12.92 -1.63 6.49
CA ASP A 107 -12.43 -1.79 7.86
C ASP A 107 -11.15 -2.64 7.85
N ASP A 108 -10.07 -2.23 8.53
CA ASP A 108 -8.82 -2.99 8.59
C ASP A 108 -8.96 -4.39 9.23
N HIS A 109 -10.04 -4.64 9.98
CA HIS A 109 -10.37 -5.91 10.63
C HIS A 109 -10.78 -7.02 9.65
N ASP A 110 -11.06 -6.65 8.40
CA ASP A 110 -11.52 -7.54 7.35
C ASP A 110 -10.37 -8.18 6.57
N ASN A 111 -9.12 -7.81 6.89
CA ASN A 111 -7.95 -8.35 6.21
C ASN A 111 -7.92 -9.88 6.26
N PRO A 112 -7.55 -10.54 5.15
CA PRO A 112 -7.59 -11.98 5.06
C PRO A 112 -6.46 -12.64 5.84
N SER A 113 -6.66 -13.91 6.18
CA SER A 113 -5.60 -14.84 6.59
C SER A 113 -5.45 -15.95 5.56
N ILE A 114 -4.24 -16.51 5.48
CA ILE A 114 -3.82 -17.44 4.43
C ILE A 114 -3.49 -18.81 5.06
N LEU A 115 -4.02 -19.89 4.48
CA LEU A 115 -3.59 -21.25 4.73
C LEU A 115 -3.29 -21.95 3.40
N PHE A 116 -2.29 -22.83 3.38
CA PHE A 116 -2.07 -23.74 2.25
C PHE A 116 -2.62 -25.13 2.57
N ASP A 117 -3.17 -25.82 1.57
CA ASP A 117 -3.40 -27.26 1.65
C ASP A 117 -2.18 -28.07 1.19
N GLU A 118 -2.30 -29.40 1.25
CA GLU A 118 -1.20 -30.34 1.00
C GLU A 118 -0.85 -30.39 -0.49
N GLU A 119 -1.81 -30.04 -1.36
CA GLU A 119 -1.65 -29.84 -2.79
C GLU A 119 -1.06 -28.46 -3.16
N GLY A 120 -0.91 -27.54 -2.20
CA GLY A 120 -0.36 -26.20 -2.41
C GLY A 120 -1.36 -25.15 -2.90
N LYS A 121 -2.67 -25.42 -2.79
CA LYS A 121 -3.72 -24.42 -3.03
C LYS A 121 -3.87 -23.48 -1.85
N LEU A 122 -4.26 -22.25 -2.15
CA LEU A 122 -4.49 -21.22 -1.15
C LEU A 122 -5.93 -21.32 -0.65
N LEU A 123 -6.11 -21.45 0.66
CA LEU A 123 -7.36 -21.25 1.37
C LEU A 123 -7.31 -19.87 2.03
N ILE A 124 -8.14 -18.94 1.56
CA ILE A 124 -8.19 -17.57 2.04
C ILE A 124 -9.45 -17.38 2.87
N PHE A 125 -9.26 -16.96 4.12
CA PHE A 125 -10.33 -16.71 5.08
C PHE A 125 -10.45 -15.22 5.37
N PHE A 126 -11.67 -14.69 5.37
CA PHE A 126 -11.96 -13.28 5.69
C PHE A 126 -13.36 -13.11 6.29
N ASN A 127 -13.66 -11.93 6.83
CA ASN A 127 -14.93 -11.58 7.48
C ASN A 127 -15.20 -10.09 7.30
N ARG A 128 -16.41 -9.66 7.65
CA ARG A 128 -16.73 -8.26 7.99
C ARG A 128 -16.42 -7.96 9.46
N HIS A 129 -16.38 -6.70 9.87
CA HIS A 129 -16.19 -6.35 11.27
C HIS A 129 -17.53 -6.41 12.02
N GLY A 130 -17.60 -7.29 13.02
CA GLY A 130 -18.79 -7.48 13.83
C GLY A 130 -19.15 -6.31 14.75
N TYR A 131 -20.16 -5.53 14.36
CA TYR A 131 -20.84 -4.54 15.22
C TYR A 131 -22.32 -4.87 15.44
N GLY A 132 -22.80 -4.58 16.65
CA GLY A 132 -23.97 -5.20 17.27
C GLY A 132 -25.36 -4.65 16.91
N ASP A 133 -25.53 -3.98 15.77
CA ASP A 133 -26.83 -3.44 15.32
C ASP A 133 -27.32 -4.02 13.97
N SER A 134 -26.54 -4.90 13.32
CA SER A 134 -27.01 -5.58 12.10
C SER A 134 -28.02 -6.67 12.47
N PRO A 135 -29.27 -6.66 11.94
CA PRO A 135 -30.27 -7.67 12.23
C PRO A 135 -29.97 -9.05 11.60
N HIS A 136 -28.88 -9.14 10.82
CA HIS A 136 -28.44 -10.38 10.17
C HIS A 136 -26.96 -10.62 10.48
N PRO A 137 -26.59 -11.80 11.02
CA PRO A 137 -25.19 -12.10 11.29
C PRO A 137 -24.41 -12.19 9.97
N HIS A 138 -23.32 -11.42 9.87
CA HIS A 138 -22.39 -11.57 8.76
C HIS A 138 -21.55 -12.84 8.96
N PRO A 139 -21.46 -13.73 7.96
CA PRO A 139 -20.71 -14.97 8.06
C PRO A 139 -19.20 -14.73 7.97
N LEU A 140 -18.42 -15.75 8.33
CA LEU A 140 -17.07 -15.91 7.81
C LEU A 140 -17.12 -16.26 6.32
N TYR A 141 -16.04 -15.99 5.59
CA TYR A 141 -15.91 -16.37 4.19
C TYR A 141 -14.67 -17.22 3.97
N LEU A 142 -14.80 -18.22 3.11
CA LEU A 142 -13.71 -19.04 2.58
C LEU A 142 -13.74 -18.97 1.05
N ILE A 143 -12.58 -18.78 0.44
CA ILE A 143 -12.37 -18.94 -1.00
C ILE A 143 -11.09 -19.74 -1.22
N LYS A 144 -11.06 -20.62 -2.23
CA LYS A 144 -9.90 -21.48 -2.52
C LYS A 144 -9.35 -21.17 -3.90
N SER A 145 -8.03 -21.23 -4.10
CA SER A 145 -7.47 -21.19 -5.45
C SER A 145 -7.87 -22.45 -6.22
N GLU A 146 -8.13 -22.35 -7.52
CA GLU A 146 -8.45 -23.54 -8.32
C GLU A 146 -7.21 -24.42 -8.50
N ASN A 147 -6.05 -23.79 -8.69
CA ASN A 147 -4.75 -24.43 -8.91
C ASN A 147 -3.79 -24.14 -7.73
N PRO A 148 -2.79 -25.00 -7.50
CA PRO A 148 -1.70 -24.71 -6.55
C PRO A 148 -0.96 -23.43 -6.90
N GLU A 149 -0.54 -22.68 -5.88
CA GLU A 149 0.30 -21.47 -5.97
C GLU A 149 -0.23 -20.30 -6.84
N ASP A 150 -1.44 -20.44 -7.41
CA ASP A 150 -2.09 -19.53 -8.35
C ASP A 150 -3.07 -18.60 -7.64
N ILE A 151 -2.91 -17.28 -7.84
CA ILE A 151 -3.83 -16.26 -7.31
C ILE A 151 -4.78 -15.70 -8.37
N SER A 152 -4.75 -16.21 -9.61
CA SER A 152 -5.57 -15.67 -10.72
C SER A 152 -6.93 -16.35 -10.88
N LYS A 153 -7.12 -17.54 -10.30
CA LYS A 153 -8.33 -18.36 -10.43
C LYS A 153 -8.79 -18.91 -9.09
N TRP A 154 -10.07 -18.71 -8.80
CA TRP A 154 -10.65 -18.99 -7.49
C TRP A 154 -12.00 -19.69 -7.61
N THR A 155 -12.29 -20.56 -6.64
CA THR A 155 -13.64 -21.11 -6.44
C THR A 155 -14.64 -20.00 -6.12
N LYS A 156 -15.93 -20.31 -6.15
CA LYS A 156 -16.94 -19.40 -5.57
C LYS A 156 -16.66 -19.18 -4.08
N VAL A 157 -16.87 -17.95 -3.62
CA VAL A 157 -16.82 -17.59 -2.19
C VAL A 157 -17.89 -18.38 -1.44
N LYS A 158 -17.49 -19.05 -0.36
CA LYS A 158 -18.33 -19.86 0.53
C LYS A 158 -18.59 -19.10 1.83
N SER A 159 -19.86 -18.85 2.13
CA SER A 159 -20.28 -18.27 3.41
C SER A 159 -20.32 -19.35 4.50
N LEU A 160 -19.68 -19.07 5.63
CA LEU A 160 -19.54 -19.95 6.78
C LEU A 160 -20.27 -19.32 7.99
N PHE A 161 -21.46 -19.82 8.29
CA PHE A 161 -22.24 -19.45 9.48
C PHE A 161 -21.90 -20.42 10.62
N LEU A 162 -20.75 -20.19 11.27
CA LEU A 162 -20.16 -21.16 12.20
C LEU A 162 -20.67 -21.01 13.63
N ASN A 163 -20.96 -19.79 14.09
CA ASN A 163 -21.57 -19.54 15.41
C ASN A 163 -22.85 -20.40 15.61
N ASP A 164 -23.04 -20.97 16.80
CA ASP A 164 -24.13 -21.89 17.11
C ASP A 164 -25.22 -21.22 17.96
N GLU A 165 -26.50 -21.35 17.56
CA GLU A 165 -27.62 -20.73 18.27
C GLU A 165 -27.79 -21.24 19.72
N LYS A 166 -27.26 -22.42 20.05
CA LYS A 166 -27.23 -22.92 21.43
C LYS A 166 -26.47 -21.99 22.40
N ASP A 167 -25.51 -21.23 21.88
CA ASP A 167 -24.64 -20.33 22.65
C ASP A 167 -25.30 -18.94 22.87
N LYS A 168 -26.56 -18.77 22.45
CA LYS A 168 -27.36 -17.55 22.63
C LYS A 168 -27.63 -17.27 24.10
N VAL A 169 -27.11 -16.16 24.63
CA VAL A 169 -27.38 -15.72 26.02
C VAL A 169 -28.53 -14.71 26.12
N SER A 170 -28.93 -14.08 25.02
CA SER A 170 -30.13 -13.21 24.96
C SER A 170 -30.63 -13.02 23.52
N ASP A 171 -31.82 -12.43 23.35
CA ASP A 171 -32.31 -11.99 22.03
C ASP A 171 -31.47 -10.89 21.37
N LYS A 172 -30.52 -10.29 22.10
CA LYS A 172 -29.57 -9.31 21.59
C LYS A 172 -28.16 -9.87 21.40
N THR A 173 -27.99 -11.19 21.52
CA THR A 173 -26.67 -11.82 21.33
C THR A 173 -26.16 -11.57 19.91
N SER A 174 -24.95 -11.02 19.81
CA SER A 174 -24.31 -10.82 18.52
C SER A 174 -23.80 -12.15 17.97
N PHE A 175 -24.27 -12.51 16.78
CA PHE A 175 -23.82 -13.68 16.01
C PHE A 175 -22.80 -13.31 14.91
N THR A 176 -22.17 -12.14 15.02
CA THR A 176 -21.11 -11.70 14.10
C THR A 176 -19.85 -12.54 14.22
N HIS A 177 -19.00 -12.49 13.21
CA HIS A 177 -17.64 -13.03 13.25
C HIS A 177 -16.65 -11.86 13.09
N THR A 178 -15.46 -11.94 13.67
CA THR A 178 -14.35 -11.04 13.36
C THR A 178 -13.02 -11.73 13.62
N TYR A 179 -12.04 -11.44 12.78
CA TYR A 179 -10.72 -12.05 12.74
C TYR A 179 -10.74 -13.51 12.30
N THR A 180 -9.72 -13.89 11.52
CA THR A 180 -9.52 -15.25 11.03
C THR A 180 -8.14 -15.76 11.41
N ASN A 181 -8.10 -16.92 12.06
CA ASN A 181 -6.86 -17.61 12.40
C ASN A 181 -6.98 -19.10 12.02
N PRO A 182 -6.69 -19.47 10.77
CA PRO A 182 -6.69 -20.86 10.32
C PRO A 182 -5.39 -21.58 10.71
N ILE A 183 -5.51 -22.83 11.18
CA ILE A 183 -4.41 -23.71 11.57
C ILE A 183 -4.68 -25.11 11.01
N ARG A 184 -3.68 -25.76 10.41
CA ARG A 184 -3.72 -27.19 10.05
C ARG A 184 -2.84 -27.98 11.01
N LEU A 185 -3.31 -29.14 11.49
CA LEU A 185 -2.51 -30.08 12.30
C LEU A 185 -2.29 -31.40 11.55
N LYS A 186 -1.04 -31.73 11.23
CA LYS A 186 -0.66 -33.01 10.58
C LYS A 186 -0.96 -34.22 11.46
N ALA A 187 -0.71 -34.13 12.76
CA ALA A 187 -0.96 -35.21 13.71
C ALA A 187 -2.46 -35.52 13.91
N GLU A 188 -3.36 -34.64 13.45
CA GLU A 188 -4.81 -34.86 13.40
C GLU A 188 -5.32 -35.05 11.97
N ASN A 189 -4.57 -35.81 11.16
CA ASN A 189 -4.92 -36.17 9.78
C ASN A 189 -5.20 -34.95 8.86
N GLY A 190 -4.46 -33.86 9.05
CA GLY A 190 -4.62 -32.64 8.25
C GLY A 190 -5.86 -31.81 8.61
N ARG A 191 -6.51 -32.07 9.76
CA ARG A 191 -7.62 -31.26 10.29
C ARG A 191 -7.29 -29.78 10.28
N ILE A 192 -8.21 -28.98 9.75
CA ILE A 192 -8.16 -27.52 9.79
C ILE A 192 -9.00 -27.04 10.98
N TYR A 193 -8.39 -26.29 11.89
CA TYR A 193 -9.08 -25.46 12.87
C TYR A 193 -9.17 -24.03 12.35
N LEU A 194 -10.33 -23.40 12.52
CA LEU A 194 -10.50 -21.96 12.29
C LEU A 194 -10.93 -21.31 13.61
N PHE A 195 -10.17 -20.30 14.06
CA PHE A 195 -10.47 -19.51 15.25
C PHE A 195 -10.88 -18.08 14.88
N TRP A 196 -11.88 -17.54 15.57
CA TRP A 196 -12.42 -16.19 15.37
C TRP A 196 -12.95 -15.58 16.68
N ARG A 197 -13.30 -14.29 16.66
CA ARG A 197 -14.14 -13.63 17.67
C ARG A 197 -15.60 -13.71 17.22
N GLY A 198 -16.41 -14.52 17.90
CA GLY A 198 -17.76 -14.90 17.52
C GLY A 198 -18.85 -14.40 18.48
N VAL A 199 -19.71 -15.34 18.90
CA VAL A 199 -20.88 -15.13 19.78
C VAL A 199 -20.58 -14.18 20.93
N ASP A 200 -21.31 -13.05 21.00
CA ASP A 200 -21.13 -11.96 21.98
C ASP A 200 -19.66 -11.58 22.24
N GLY A 201 -18.86 -11.53 21.17
CA GLY A 201 -17.46 -11.12 21.20
C GLY A 201 -16.52 -12.13 21.85
N LYS A 202 -16.93 -13.40 22.01
CA LYS A 202 -16.10 -14.45 22.60
C LYS A 202 -15.22 -15.14 21.56
N PRO A 203 -13.99 -15.56 21.91
CA PRO A 203 -13.20 -16.47 21.10
C PRO A 203 -13.97 -17.76 20.85
N GLY A 204 -14.13 -18.12 19.58
CA GLY A 204 -14.80 -19.34 19.13
C GLY A 204 -13.94 -20.09 18.15
N TYR A 205 -14.26 -21.37 17.97
CA TYR A 205 -13.62 -22.21 16.96
C TYR A 205 -14.58 -23.20 16.31
N SER A 206 -14.18 -23.70 15.16
CA SER A 206 -14.77 -24.82 14.42
C SER A 206 -13.64 -25.55 13.71
N HIS A 207 -13.88 -26.79 13.30
CA HIS A 207 -12.91 -27.54 12.49
C HIS A 207 -13.55 -28.19 11.27
N SER A 208 -12.68 -28.54 10.32
CA SER A 208 -12.99 -29.26 9.09
C SER A 208 -11.99 -30.40 8.91
N ASP A 209 -12.52 -31.58 8.60
CA ASP A 209 -11.76 -32.82 8.35
C ASP A 209 -11.70 -33.16 6.84
N ASP A 210 -12.19 -32.26 5.98
CA ASP A 210 -12.33 -32.42 4.53
C ASP A 210 -11.83 -31.20 3.74
N ASN A 211 -10.73 -30.61 4.21
CA ASN A 211 -10.06 -29.46 3.60
C ASN A 211 -10.97 -28.21 3.43
N GLY A 212 -11.96 -28.02 4.31
CA GLY A 212 -12.91 -26.90 4.30
C GLY A 212 -14.22 -27.14 3.55
N GLU A 213 -14.52 -28.37 3.12
CA GLU A 213 -15.79 -28.69 2.43
C GLU A 213 -16.99 -28.80 3.38
N SER A 214 -16.79 -29.21 4.62
CA SER A 214 -17.74 -29.12 5.71
C SER A 214 -17.05 -28.62 6.98
N TRP A 215 -17.85 -28.12 7.92
CA TRP A 215 -17.37 -27.50 9.15
C TRP A 215 -18.28 -27.92 10.30
N THR A 216 -17.70 -28.19 11.47
CA THR A 216 -18.50 -28.42 12.67
C THR A 216 -19.24 -27.14 13.09
N LYS A 217 -20.31 -27.29 13.86
CA LYS A 217 -20.86 -26.15 14.59
C LYS A 217 -19.80 -25.56 15.52
N GLY A 218 -19.83 -24.24 15.66
CA GLY A 218 -18.92 -23.50 16.49
C GLY A 218 -19.09 -23.82 17.98
N GLN A 219 -18.01 -23.61 18.72
CA GLN A 219 -18.01 -23.67 20.17
C GLN A 219 -17.21 -22.50 20.73
N ILE A 220 -17.66 -21.94 21.85
CA ILE A 220 -16.91 -20.91 22.58
C ILE A 220 -15.65 -21.54 23.20
N LEU A 221 -14.49 -21.00 22.84
CA LEU A 221 -13.19 -21.43 23.33
C LEU A 221 -12.88 -20.85 24.72
N LEU A 222 -13.17 -19.55 24.93
CA LEU A 222 -12.96 -18.87 26.21
C LEU A 222 -14.20 -18.05 26.61
N MET A 223 -14.68 -18.26 27.84
CA MET A 223 -15.78 -17.52 28.42
C MET A 223 -15.39 -16.90 29.77
N PRO A 224 -14.94 -15.62 29.79
CA PRO A 224 -14.71 -14.90 31.04
C PRO A 224 -16.04 -14.52 31.70
N ASP A 225 -16.04 -14.35 33.03
CA ASP A 225 -17.24 -13.97 33.79
C ASP A 225 -17.92 -12.71 33.21
N PRO A 226 -19.26 -12.69 33.10
CA PRO A 226 -20.02 -11.65 32.40
C PRO A 226 -20.23 -10.38 33.26
N ILE A 227 -19.14 -9.80 33.77
CA ILE A 227 -19.17 -8.61 34.65
C ILE A 227 -19.69 -7.34 33.96
N TYR A 228 -19.76 -7.32 32.63
CA TYR A 228 -20.47 -6.32 31.83
C TYR A 228 -20.88 -6.88 30.45
N ALA A 229 -21.86 -6.25 29.80
CA ALA A 229 -22.36 -6.68 28.50
C ALA A 229 -21.29 -6.58 27.40
N PHE A 230 -21.22 -7.59 26.50
CA PHE A 230 -20.24 -7.64 25.42
C PHE A 230 -18.75 -7.58 25.87
N ARG A 231 -18.45 -8.17 27.04
CA ARG A 231 -17.07 -8.44 27.49
C ARG A 231 -16.36 -9.34 26.47
N ARG A 232 -15.40 -8.76 25.74
CA ARG A 232 -14.76 -9.33 24.55
C ARG A 232 -13.25 -9.54 24.76
N PRO A 233 -12.78 -10.75 25.14
CA PRO A 233 -11.36 -11.02 25.28
C PRO A 233 -10.71 -11.24 23.91
N TYR A 234 -9.46 -10.81 23.77
CA TYR A 234 -8.69 -10.90 22.51
C TYR A 234 -7.81 -12.14 22.51
N THR A 235 -7.69 -12.79 21.35
CA THR A 235 -6.94 -14.03 21.17
C THR A 235 -5.82 -13.86 20.16
N LYS A 236 -4.66 -14.44 20.42
CA LYS A 236 -3.63 -14.74 19.41
C LYS A 236 -3.39 -16.25 19.37
N VAL A 237 -3.17 -16.77 18.17
CA VAL A 237 -3.05 -18.20 17.89
C VAL A 237 -1.76 -18.48 17.12
N TYR A 238 -1.01 -19.50 17.54
CA TYR A 238 0.16 -20.02 16.83
C TYR A 238 0.11 -21.55 16.82
N SER A 239 0.73 -22.19 15.84
CA SER A 239 0.94 -23.64 15.82
C SER A 239 2.24 -23.97 15.10
N ASN A 240 2.89 -25.04 15.54
CA ASN A 240 3.98 -25.69 14.81
C ASN A 240 3.52 -26.42 13.52
N GLY A 241 2.22 -26.45 13.23
CA GLY A 241 1.64 -27.10 12.05
C GLY A 241 1.60 -28.64 12.13
N ASP A 242 1.98 -29.21 13.26
CA ASP A 242 1.99 -30.66 13.49
C ASP A 242 0.92 -31.07 14.51
N ASN A 243 1.12 -30.76 15.79
CA ASN A 243 0.35 -31.37 16.88
C ASN A 243 -0.08 -30.42 18.01
N LYS A 244 0.38 -29.17 18.00
CA LYS A 244 0.19 -28.23 19.12
C LYS A 244 -0.31 -26.88 18.63
N ILE A 245 -1.26 -26.29 19.35
CA ILE A 245 -1.76 -24.93 19.11
C ILE A 245 -1.62 -24.12 20.39
N HIS A 246 -0.87 -23.02 20.32
CA HIS A 246 -0.67 -22.10 21.44
C HIS A 246 -1.68 -20.95 21.37
N PHE A 247 -2.21 -20.57 22.53
CA PHE A 247 -3.14 -19.46 22.67
C PHE A 247 -2.66 -18.48 23.73
N THR A 248 -2.87 -17.19 23.47
CA THR A 248 -2.87 -16.18 24.52
C THR A 248 -4.14 -15.34 24.48
N PHE A 249 -4.66 -15.03 25.66
CA PHE A 249 -5.92 -14.33 25.86
C PHE A 249 -5.76 -13.09 26.75
N THR A 250 -6.72 -12.17 26.67
CA THR A 250 -6.92 -11.08 27.64
C THR A 250 -8.19 -11.30 28.48
N ASP A 251 -8.40 -10.49 29.52
CA ASP A 251 -9.69 -10.39 30.22
C ASP A 251 -10.81 -9.85 29.30
N GLY A 252 -10.46 -8.85 28.49
CA GLY A 252 -11.38 -8.10 27.65
C GLY A 252 -10.65 -7.10 26.75
N HIS A 253 -11.29 -5.96 26.51
CA HIS A 253 -10.74 -4.87 25.70
C HIS A 253 -10.00 -3.86 26.61
N PRO A 254 -8.74 -3.45 26.33
CA PRO A 254 -7.96 -2.60 27.25
C PRO A 254 -8.57 -1.22 27.51
N ARG A 255 -9.35 -0.66 26.58
CA ARG A 255 -10.15 0.56 26.82
C ARG A 255 -11.20 0.40 27.94
N ASN A 256 -11.75 -0.80 28.11
CA ASN A 256 -12.83 -1.08 29.06
C ASN A 256 -12.29 -1.74 30.35
N GLU A 257 -11.28 -2.59 30.21
CA GLU A 257 -10.67 -3.36 31.30
C GLU A 257 -9.52 -2.60 31.96
N LYS A 258 -9.77 -2.02 33.13
CA LYS A 258 -8.74 -1.32 33.93
C LYS A 258 -7.58 -2.22 34.36
N GLY A 259 -7.82 -3.54 34.43
CA GLY A 259 -6.84 -4.55 34.83
C GLY A 259 -6.72 -5.68 33.81
N ASN A 260 -6.65 -5.35 32.51
CA ASN A 260 -6.55 -6.32 31.41
C ASN A 260 -5.23 -7.10 31.49
N SER A 261 -5.28 -8.36 31.89
CA SER A 261 -4.15 -9.26 32.09
C SER A 261 -3.84 -10.08 30.82
N ILE A 262 -2.70 -10.80 30.81
CA ILE A 262 -2.32 -11.71 29.72
C ILE A 262 -2.29 -13.15 30.25
N TYR A 263 -3.03 -14.02 29.57
CA TYR A 263 -3.17 -15.44 29.90
C TYR A 263 -2.59 -16.35 28.81
N TYR A 264 -2.26 -17.59 29.16
CA TYR A 264 -1.73 -18.60 28.23
C TYR A 264 -2.33 -20.00 28.47
N THR A 265 -2.47 -20.75 27.38
CA THR A 265 -2.69 -22.20 27.34
C THR A 265 -2.20 -22.76 26.01
N TYR A 266 -1.99 -24.07 25.91
CA TYR A 266 -1.88 -24.75 24.62
C TYR A 266 -2.85 -25.93 24.51
N TYR A 267 -3.30 -26.18 23.29
CA TYR A 267 -4.01 -27.38 22.88
C TYR A 267 -3.03 -28.41 22.32
N GLN A 268 -3.23 -29.68 22.67
CA GLN A 268 -2.56 -30.82 22.06
C GLN A 268 -3.44 -32.07 22.24
N ASN A 269 -3.65 -32.86 21.18
CA ASN A 269 -4.32 -34.17 21.24
C ASN A 269 -5.66 -34.16 22.03
N GLY A 270 -6.60 -33.30 21.64
CA GLY A 270 -7.93 -33.25 22.24
C GLY A 270 -8.04 -32.55 23.60
N ALA A 271 -6.98 -31.95 24.15
CA ALA A 271 -7.01 -31.30 25.46
C ALA A 271 -6.17 -30.03 25.58
N PHE A 272 -6.48 -29.22 26.59
CA PHE A 272 -5.79 -27.96 26.92
C PHE A 272 -4.90 -28.11 28.15
N TYR A 273 -3.75 -27.44 28.13
CA TYR A 273 -2.68 -27.57 29.13
C TYR A 273 -2.06 -26.22 29.50
N LYS A 274 -1.63 -26.10 30.75
CA LYS A 274 -0.70 -25.05 31.22
C LYS A 274 0.70 -25.26 30.62
N ALA A 275 1.54 -24.23 30.61
CA ALA A 275 2.90 -24.27 30.03
C ALA A 275 3.81 -25.32 30.68
N ASN A 276 3.51 -25.74 31.91
CA ASN A 276 4.20 -26.83 32.62
C ASN A 276 3.64 -28.24 32.31
N GLY A 277 2.71 -28.38 31.37
CA GLY A 277 2.09 -29.65 30.99
C GLY A 277 0.95 -30.13 31.91
N ILE A 278 0.53 -29.34 32.90
CA ILE A 278 -0.65 -29.68 33.70
C ILE A 278 -1.91 -29.56 32.85
N LEU A 279 -2.68 -30.64 32.76
CA LEU A 279 -3.98 -30.70 32.12
C LEU A 279 -4.95 -29.68 32.75
N ILE A 280 -5.59 -28.87 31.91
CA ILE A 280 -6.66 -27.96 32.31
C ILE A 280 -8.00 -28.66 32.13
N LYS A 281 -8.35 -29.04 30.90
CA LYS A 281 -9.58 -29.78 30.54
C LYS A 281 -9.50 -30.34 29.11
N LYS A 282 -10.43 -31.24 28.73
CA LYS A 282 -10.55 -31.68 27.34
C LYS A 282 -11.28 -30.65 26.50
N ILE A 283 -11.11 -30.70 25.18
CA ILE A 283 -11.85 -29.86 24.24
C ILE A 283 -13.36 -30.11 24.28
N THR A 284 -13.79 -31.29 24.71
CA THR A 284 -15.20 -31.64 24.96
C THR A 284 -15.83 -30.91 26.15
N ASP A 285 -15.00 -30.34 27.03
CA ASP A 285 -15.42 -29.80 28.33
C ASP A 285 -15.37 -28.25 28.32
N LEU A 286 -15.30 -27.66 27.13
CA LEU A 286 -15.29 -26.22 26.89
C LEU A 286 -16.58 -25.53 27.36
N PRO A 287 -16.55 -24.21 27.67
CA PRO A 287 -15.45 -23.26 27.45
C PRO A 287 -14.34 -23.29 28.51
N LEU A 288 -13.16 -22.77 28.16
CA LEU A 288 -12.13 -22.37 29.13
C LEU A 288 -12.55 -21.11 29.89
N LYS A 289 -12.00 -20.91 31.09
CA LYS A 289 -12.09 -19.68 31.85
C LYS A 289 -10.71 -19.09 32.19
N PRO A 290 -10.54 -17.77 32.30
CA PRO A 290 -9.24 -17.14 32.58
C PRO A 290 -8.54 -17.64 33.85
N GLU A 291 -9.29 -17.94 34.92
CA GLU A 291 -8.75 -18.43 36.19
C GLU A 291 -8.17 -19.87 36.11
N GLU A 292 -8.51 -20.63 35.07
CA GLU A 292 -7.97 -21.97 34.82
C GLU A 292 -6.59 -21.91 34.15
N LEU A 293 -6.28 -20.81 33.45
CA LEU A 293 -5.12 -20.66 32.57
C LEU A 293 -3.84 -20.31 33.33
N ASP A 294 -2.71 -20.25 32.64
CA ASP A 294 -1.52 -19.59 33.18
C ASP A 294 -1.63 -18.08 33.06
N ILE A 295 -1.28 -17.36 34.13
CA ILE A 295 -1.18 -15.90 34.11
C ILE A 295 0.25 -15.55 33.71
N VAL A 296 0.44 -15.08 32.47
CA VAL A 296 1.74 -14.60 31.97
C VAL A 296 2.05 -13.24 32.56
N TYR A 297 1.06 -12.35 32.59
CA TYR A 297 1.14 -11.03 33.20
C TYR A 297 -0.15 -10.69 33.94
N ASP A 298 -0.03 -10.48 35.25
CA ASP A 298 -1.11 -10.03 36.14
C ASP A 298 -1.17 -8.49 36.17
N ALA A 299 -2.18 -7.90 35.53
CA ALA A 299 -2.30 -6.44 35.44
C ALA A 299 -2.63 -5.77 36.79
N LYS A 300 -3.26 -6.48 37.73
CA LYS A 300 -3.58 -5.96 39.07
C LYS A 300 -2.32 -5.84 39.92
N LYS A 301 -1.44 -6.85 39.87
CA LYS A 301 -0.12 -6.82 40.52
C LYS A 301 0.87 -5.89 39.80
N GLY A 302 0.83 -5.88 38.47
CA GLY A 302 1.75 -5.12 37.64
C GLY A 302 1.38 -3.65 37.41
N GLY A 303 0.23 -3.19 37.93
CA GLY A 303 -0.17 -1.77 37.95
C GLY A 303 -0.45 -1.14 36.59
N ALA A 304 -0.66 -1.92 35.52
CA ALA A 304 -0.96 -1.44 34.18
C ALA A 304 -1.79 -2.47 33.41
N LYS A 305 -2.77 -2.02 32.62
CA LYS A 305 -3.46 -2.88 31.64
C LYS A 305 -2.49 -3.30 30.53
N ALA A 306 -2.76 -4.45 29.91
CA ALA A 306 -1.98 -5.02 28.82
C ALA A 306 -2.85 -5.42 27.62
N TRP A 307 -2.22 -5.74 26.50
CA TRP A 307 -2.87 -6.34 25.32
C TRP A 307 -1.89 -7.25 24.57
N ASN A 308 -2.34 -8.46 24.23
CA ASN A 308 -1.57 -9.44 23.46
C ASN A 308 -1.32 -8.96 22.02
N TRP A 309 -0.13 -9.23 21.51
CA TRP A 309 0.24 -8.87 20.14
C TRP A 309 0.60 -10.08 19.29
N ASP A 310 1.45 -10.97 19.82
CA ASP A 310 1.90 -12.17 19.10
C ASP A 310 2.30 -13.32 20.05
N ILE A 311 2.37 -14.53 19.49
CA ILE A 311 2.73 -15.76 20.20
C ILE A 311 3.47 -16.72 19.24
N ALA A 312 4.45 -17.46 19.78
CA ALA A 312 5.31 -18.40 19.06
C ALA A 312 5.71 -19.58 19.96
N GLU A 313 6.37 -20.58 19.38
CA GLU A 313 6.99 -21.72 20.07
C GLU A 313 8.51 -21.71 19.80
N ASP A 314 9.35 -21.89 20.83
CA ASP A 314 10.80 -22.01 20.66
C ASP A 314 11.22 -23.43 20.23
N GLU A 315 12.49 -23.61 19.82
CA GLU A 315 13.04 -24.90 19.36
C GLU A 315 12.87 -26.07 20.35
N LYS A 316 12.59 -25.77 21.63
CA LYS A 316 12.39 -26.75 22.72
C LYS A 316 10.91 -26.97 23.04
N GLY A 317 10.01 -26.34 22.30
CA GLY A 317 8.57 -26.43 22.47
C GLY A 317 7.98 -25.49 23.54
N ASN A 318 8.74 -24.48 23.99
CA ASN A 318 8.27 -23.52 25.00
C ASN A 318 7.58 -22.33 24.34
N PRO A 319 6.46 -21.84 24.89
CA PRO A 319 5.81 -20.64 24.37
C PRO A 319 6.63 -19.37 24.60
N VAL A 320 6.61 -18.50 23.60
CA VAL A 320 7.14 -17.13 23.62
C VAL A 320 6.02 -16.18 23.21
N LEU A 321 5.83 -15.08 23.94
CA LEU A 321 4.76 -14.10 23.73
C LEU A 321 5.32 -12.68 23.61
N ALA A 322 4.70 -11.88 22.75
CA ALA A 322 4.89 -10.44 22.66
C ALA A 322 3.58 -9.71 22.98
N TYR A 323 3.68 -8.69 23.83
CA TYR A 323 2.52 -7.92 24.28
C TYR A 323 2.90 -6.48 24.62
N ALA A 324 1.91 -5.60 24.69
CA ALA A 324 2.07 -4.21 25.13
C ALA A 324 1.45 -4.01 26.52
N ARG A 325 2.06 -3.16 27.36
CA ARG A 325 1.47 -2.61 28.58
C ARG A 325 1.30 -1.10 28.45
N PHE A 326 0.26 -0.60 29.13
CA PHE A 326 -0.18 0.79 29.09
C PHE A 326 -0.26 1.36 30.51
N PRO A 327 0.87 1.81 31.11
CA PRO A 327 0.85 2.54 32.39
C PRO A 327 0.09 3.87 32.29
N THR A 328 0.13 4.51 31.12
CA THR A 328 -0.82 5.54 30.68
C THR A 328 -1.24 5.23 29.24
N ASP A 329 -2.23 5.95 28.72
CA ASP A 329 -2.67 5.81 27.32
C ASP A 329 -1.67 6.42 26.31
N GLU A 330 -0.69 7.23 26.73
CA GLU A 330 0.40 7.72 25.86
C GLU A 330 1.70 6.89 25.94
N LYS A 331 1.82 5.97 26.92
CA LYS A 331 3.06 5.22 27.20
C LYS A 331 2.89 3.74 26.90
N HIS A 332 3.22 3.33 25.69
CA HIS A 332 3.15 1.96 25.24
C HIS A 332 4.50 1.28 25.47
N ILE A 333 4.55 0.31 26.38
CA ILE A 333 5.78 -0.44 26.65
C ILE A 333 5.61 -1.84 26.08
N TYR A 334 6.51 -2.26 25.18
CA TYR A 334 6.54 -3.63 24.66
C TYR A 334 7.22 -4.59 25.63
N TYR A 335 6.78 -5.84 25.63
CA TYR A 335 7.27 -6.92 26.47
C TYR A 335 7.57 -8.16 25.65
N TYR A 336 8.63 -8.85 26.08
CA TYR A 336 8.96 -10.21 25.69
C TYR A 336 8.71 -11.13 26.88
N ALA A 337 7.89 -12.16 26.70
CA ALA A 337 7.68 -13.21 27.70
C ALA A 337 8.05 -14.57 27.13
N LYS A 338 8.70 -15.41 27.94
CA LYS A 338 9.14 -16.75 27.57
C LYS A 338 8.97 -17.72 28.73
N TRP A 339 8.39 -18.88 28.46
CA TRP A 339 8.38 -19.96 29.43
C TRP A 339 9.76 -20.63 29.51
N THR A 340 10.29 -20.75 30.72
CA THR A 340 11.66 -21.29 30.97
C THR A 340 11.69 -22.80 31.18
N GLY A 341 10.55 -23.49 31.01
CA GLY A 341 10.34 -24.86 31.51
C GLY A 341 9.93 -24.94 32.98
N LYS A 342 9.97 -23.81 33.73
CA LYS A 342 9.63 -23.75 35.17
C LYS A 342 8.77 -22.54 35.55
N GLU A 343 9.07 -21.38 34.98
CA GLU A 343 8.39 -20.12 35.27
C GLU A 343 8.31 -19.22 34.02
N TRP A 344 7.38 -18.26 34.05
CA TRP A 344 7.23 -17.22 33.04
C TRP A 344 8.25 -16.10 33.25
N LEU A 345 9.27 -16.08 32.41
CA LEU A 345 10.18 -14.94 32.33
C LEU A 345 9.49 -13.81 31.58
N ASN A 346 9.29 -12.66 32.23
CA ASN A 346 8.78 -11.44 31.61
C ASN A 346 9.88 -10.37 31.57
N ARG A 347 10.02 -9.69 30.42
CA ARG A 347 11.02 -8.64 30.17
C ARG A 347 10.39 -7.41 29.51
N ASP A 348 10.45 -6.27 30.20
CA ASP A 348 10.26 -4.95 29.61
C ASP A 348 11.29 -4.75 28.48
N LEU A 349 10.84 -4.35 27.29
CA LEU A 349 11.74 -4.06 26.16
C LEU A 349 12.01 -2.56 26.08
N ILE A 350 11.04 -1.80 25.56
CA ILE A 350 11.17 -0.39 25.20
C ILE A 350 9.82 0.31 25.31
N ASN A 351 9.84 1.61 25.61
CA ASN A 351 8.71 2.50 25.38
C ASN A 351 8.64 2.80 23.88
N SER A 352 7.66 2.24 23.19
CA SER A 352 7.52 2.34 21.74
C SER A 352 6.88 3.64 21.26
N GLY A 353 6.36 4.46 22.19
CA GLY A 353 5.60 5.67 21.89
C GLY A 353 4.19 5.57 22.43
N GLY A 354 3.25 6.26 21.77
CA GLY A 354 1.82 6.16 22.02
C GLY A 354 1.12 5.35 20.93
N TRP A 355 -0.11 5.74 20.61
CA TRP A 355 -0.85 5.18 19.48
C TRP A 355 -0.35 5.70 18.13
N PHE A 356 -0.66 4.98 17.06
CA PHE A 356 -0.30 5.35 15.69
C PHE A 356 -1.40 6.03 14.84
N PRO A 357 -2.71 5.87 15.10
CA PRO A 357 -3.72 6.64 14.38
C PRO A 357 -3.47 8.16 14.50
N GLN A 358 -3.60 8.84 13.37
CA GLN A 358 -3.39 10.28 13.23
C GLN A 358 -4.59 11.03 13.80
N THR A 359 -4.65 11.15 15.12
CA THR A 359 -5.74 11.88 15.79
C THR A 359 -5.77 13.34 15.34
N PRO A 360 -6.90 13.85 14.79
CA PRO A 360 -7.01 15.24 14.39
C PRO A 360 -6.83 16.22 15.56
N GLU A 361 -6.32 17.41 15.28
CA GLU A 361 -6.10 18.45 16.30
C GLU A 361 -7.38 18.76 17.10
N GLY A 362 -7.24 18.87 18.43
CA GLY A 362 -8.35 19.09 19.34
C GLY A 362 -9.31 17.90 19.50
N LYS A 363 -9.02 16.73 18.93
CA LYS A 363 -9.79 15.48 19.16
C LYS A 363 -9.07 14.58 20.16
N LYS A 364 -9.84 13.69 20.80
CA LYS A 364 -9.32 12.57 21.59
C LYS A 364 -9.33 11.31 20.72
N GLU A 365 -8.26 10.54 20.80
CA GLU A 365 -8.16 9.24 20.13
C GLU A 365 -9.23 8.26 20.65
N PRO A 366 -10.08 7.67 19.78
CA PRO A 366 -11.02 6.63 20.18
C PRO A 366 -10.37 5.32 20.62
N GLU A 367 -9.23 4.92 20.02
CA GLU A 367 -8.54 3.67 20.32
C GLU A 367 -7.08 3.91 20.79
N PRO A 368 -6.88 4.58 21.95
CA PRO A 368 -5.56 5.09 22.35
C PRO A 368 -4.54 4.01 22.71
N ASN A 369 -4.92 2.72 22.68
CA ASN A 369 -4.02 1.60 22.94
C ASN A 369 -3.57 0.88 21.65
N TYR A 370 -3.81 1.46 20.47
CA TYR A 370 -3.32 0.97 19.17
C TYR A 370 -1.84 1.33 18.97
N SER A 371 -0.95 0.56 19.59
CA SER A 371 0.50 0.67 19.42
C SER A 371 0.97 0.49 17.97
N GLY A 372 2.17 0.99 17.65
CA GLY A 372 2.82 0.70 16.37
C GLY A 372 2.96 -0.80 16.07
N GLY A 373 3.30 -1.62 17.06
CA GLY A 373 3.30 -3.09 17.01
C GLY A 373 4.65 -3.77 17.25
N ILE A 374 4.58 -5.06 17.60
CA ILE A 374 5.73 -5.93 17.90
C ILE A 374 5.41 -7.37 17.49
N ASN A 375 6.23 -7.97 16.63
CA ASN A 375 6.01 -9.32 16.14
C ASN A 375 7.24 -10.21 16.40
N ILE A 376 6.99 -11.49 16.71
CA ILE A 376 8.05 -12.48 16.94
C ILE A 376 8.38 -13.14 15.62
N ASP A 377 9.65 -13.31 15.32
CA ASP A 377 10.05 -14.17 14.22
C ASP A 377 9.68 -15.64 14.57
N HIS A 378 8.69 -16.19 13.85
CA HIS A 378 8.16 -17.53 14.10
C HIS A 378 9.15 -18.65 13.76
N GLU A 379 10.21 -18.36 13.00
CA GLU A 379 11.29 -19.29 12.72
C GLU A 379 12.47 -19.12 13.70
N ASN A 380 12.58 -17.98 14.39
CA ASN A 380 13.58 -17.72 15.43
C ASN A 380 13.07 -16.79 16.55
N THR A 381 12.53 -17.37 17.63
CA THR A 381 11.94 -16.60 18.76
C THR A 381 12.91 -15.75 19.59
N ASN A 382 14.19 -15.66 19.21
CA ASN A 382 15.15 -14.69 19.73
C ASN A 382 15.23 -13.42 18.88
N GLU A 383 14.45 -13.32 17.80
CA GLU A 383 14.34 -12.17 16.91
C GLU A 383 12.93 -11.59 16.94
N LEU A 384 12.87 -10.26 16.94
CA LEU A 384 11.65 -9.48 17.04
C LEU A 384 11.69 -8.36 15.99
N TYR A 385 10.53 -8.06 15.38
CA TYR A 385 10.34 -6.88 14.54
C TYR A 385 9.41 -5.91 15.27
N LEU A 386 9.87 -4.68 15.51
CA LEU A 386 9.19 -3.70 16.36
C LEU A 386 8.96 -2.41 15.58
N SER A 387 7.79 -1.81 15.75
CA SER A 387 7.50 -0.44 15.33
C SER A 387 7.66 0.50 16.53
N VAL A 388 8.63 1.41 16.46
CA VAL A 388 9.07 2.27 17.57
C VAL A 388 9.13 3.73 17.12
N LYS A 389 8.53 4.64 17.89
CA LYS A 389 8.52 6.06 17.57
C LYS A 389 9.89 6.71 17.81
N ARG A 390 10.50 7.25 16.75
CA ARG A 390 11.79 7.96 16.70
C ARG A 390 11.55 9.33 16.08
N ASP A 391 11.96 10.40 16.76
CA ASP A 391 11.89 11.78 16.24
C ASP A 391 10.53 12.15 15.58
N SER A 392 9.44 11.70 16.22
CA SER A 392 8.02 11.79 15.83
C SER A 392 7.46 10.79 14.81
N ILE A 393 8.28 9.97 14.14
CA ILE A 393 7.86 8.94 13.17
C ILE A 393 8.01 7.53 13.76
N PHE A 394 7.07 6.63 13.50
CA PHE A 394 7.25 5.19 13.79
C PHE A 394 8.19 4.54 12.77
N GLU A 395 9.22 3.83 13.26
CA GLU A 395 10.23 3.14 12.45
C GLU A 395 10.29 1.65 12.78
N ILE A 396 10.66 0.82 11.80
CA ILE A 396 10.81 -0.63 11.95
C ILE A 396 12.24 -0.98 12.38
N GLU A 397 12.35 -1.68 13.51
CA GLU A 397 13.61 -2.18 14.05
C GLU A 397 13.57 -3.71 14.17
N LYS A 398 14.65 -4.38 13.75
CA LYS A 398 14.93 -5.79 14.06
C LYS A 398 15.75 -5.87 15.33
N TRP A 399 15.27 -6.59 16.34
CA TRP A 399 15.98 -6.79 17.61
C TRP A 399 16.31 -8.27 17.80
N THR A 400 17.58 -8.58 18.04
CA THR A 400 18.07 -9.94 18.29
C THR A 400 18.62 -10.07 19.71
N THR A 401 18.26 -11.15 20.42
CA THR A 401 18.85 -11.52 21.72
C THR A 401 19.68 -12.80 21.65
N LYS A 402 20.53 -13.03 22.66
CA LYS A 402 21.32 -14.27 22.85
C LYS A 402 21.25 -14.78 24.29
N ASN A 403 20.37 -14.21 25.12
CA ASN A 403 20.34 -14.44 26.57
C ASN A 403 18.93 -14.27 27.17
N ASP A 404 17.94 -14.89 26.52
CA ASP A 404 16.52 -14.89 26.90
C ASP A 404 15.99 -13.47 27.23
N GLY A 405 16.28 -12.54 26.30
CA GLY A 405 15.79 -11.16 26.38
C GLY A 405 16.41 -10.30 27.49
N ARG A 406 17.50 -10.72 28.14
CA ARG A 406 18.23 -9.88 29.12
C ARG A 406 18.91 -8.67 28.46
N SER A 407 19.31 -8.80 27.20
CA SER A 407 19.85 -7.71 26.39
C SER A 407 19.55 -7.93 24.92
N TRP A 408 19.40 -6.83 24.17
CA TRP A 408 19.06 -6.84 22.75
C TRP A 408 20.06 -6.02 21.94
N LYS A 409 20.39 -6.53 20.75
CA LYS A 409 21.04 -5.77 19.66
C LYS A 409 19.92 -5.22 18.78
N ALA A 410 19.89 -3.91 18.58
CA ALA A 410 18.91 -3.26 17.71
C ALA A 410 19.55 -2.88 16.37
N GLU A 411 18.93 -3.32 15.28
CA GLU A 411 19.25 -2.94 13.91
C GLU A 411 18.02 -2.27 13.29
N PHE A 412 18.23 -1.14 12.63
CA PHE A 412 17.15 -0.36 12.02
C PHE A 412 16.92 -0.92 10.63
N ILE A 413 15.68 -1.29 10.31
CA ILE A 413 15.26 -1.60 8.94
C ILE A 413 14.92 -0.27 8.27
N THR A 414 14.04 0.51 8.89
CA THR A 414 13.71 1.88 8.45
C THR A 414 14.29 2.93 9.39
N LYS A 415 14.66 4.09 8.84
CA LYS A 415 15.22 5.23 9.58
C LYS A 415 15.14 6.53 8.77
N GLY A 416 14.65 7.59 9.40
CA GLY A 416 14.51 8.92 8.78
C GLY A 416 13.30 9.04 7.86
N SER A 417 12.40 8.06 7.90
CA SER A 417 11.24 7.92 7.02
C SER A 417 10.34 9.16 7.01
N GLU A 418 9.68 9.44 5.89
CA GLU A 418 8.72 10.56 5.80
C GLU A 418 7.38 10.22 6.51
N LYS A 419 7.14 8.93 6.81
CA LYS A 419 5.84 8.37 7.22
C LYS A 419 5.97 7.32 8.33
N ASP A 420 4.90 7.17 9.10
CA ASP A 420 4.78 6.16 10.16
C ASP A 420 4.78 4.72 9.60
N ASN A 421 5.72 3.90 10.07
CA ASN A 421 5.85 2.49 9.74
C ASN A 421 5.38 1.61 10.90
N VAL A 422 4.30 0.87 10.69
CA VAL A 422 3.56 0.18 11.76
C VAL A 422 3.15 -1.24 11.37
N ARG A 423 2.71 -2.00 12.38
CA ARG A 423 2.20 -3.37 12.32
C ARG A 423 3.13 -4.31 11.51
N PRO A 424 4.43 -4.39 11.86
CA PRO A 424 5.33 -5.36 11.26
C PRO A 424 4.81 -6.78 11.51
N PHE A 425 5.08 -7.65 10.55
CA PHE A 425 4.72 -9.06 10.58
C PHE A 425 5.84 -9.87 9.91
N ALA A 426 6.51 -10.71 10.69
CA ALA A 426 7.49 -11.67 10.21
C ALA A 426 6.79 -12.69 9.30
N VAL A 427 7.33 -12.91 8.12
CA VAL A 427 6.72 -13.79 7.12
C VAL A 427 6.80 -15.23 7.61
N ARG A 428 5.65 -15.83 7.96
CA ARG A 428 5.62 -17.20 8.49
C ARG A 428 6.21 -18.19 7.47
N GLY A 429 7.15 -19.03 7.89
CA GLY A 429 7.91 -19.93 7.03
C GLY A 429 9.17 -19.33 6.38
N ALA A 430 9.42 -18.01 6.50
CA ALA A 430 10.60 -17.36 5.93
C ALA A 430 11.82 -17.54 6.83
N LYS A 431 12.50 -18.67 6.68
CA LYS A 431 13.72 -19.01 7.45
C LYS A 431 14.89 -18.07 7.16
N GLU A 432 15.92 -18.10 8.01
CA GLU A 432 17.16 -17.35 7.83
C GLU A 432 17.73 -17.53 6.40
N GLY A 433 18.04 -16.42 5.74
CA GLY A 433 18.50 -16.39 4.36
C GLY A 433 17.40 -16.14 3.31
N ASN A 434 16.11 -16.21 3.68
CA ASN A 434 15.03 -15.72 2.82
C ASN A 434 15.16 -14.18 2.65
N PRO A 435 15.15 -13.62 1.42
CA PRO A 435 15.29 -12.17 1.20
C PRO A 435 14.17 -11.28 1.75
N LEU A 436 12.98 -11.83 2.04
CA LEU A 436 11.81 -11.10 2.53
C LEU A 436 11.40 -11.68 3.88
N GLN A 437 11.92 -11.10 4.96
CA GLN A 437 11.70 -11.56 6.34
C GLN A 437 10.50 -10.87 6.98
N VAL A 438 10.24 -9.59 6.66
CA VAL A 438 9.19 -8.79 7.31
C VAL A 438 8.43 -7.92 6.33
N VAL A 439 7.11 -7.87 6.54
CA VAL A 439 6.19 -6.95 5.87
C VAL A 439 5.55 -6.02 6.89
N TRP A 440 5.24 -4.77 6.51
CA TRP A 440 4.65 -3.78 7.41
C TRP A 440 3.74 -2.79 6.67
N MET A 441 2.96 -2.01 7.42
CA MET A 441 2.15 -0.90 6.89
C MET A 441 2.95 0.41 6.96
N GLN A 442 3.13 1.10 5.84
CA GLN A 442 3.60 2.50 5.82
C GLN A 442 2.37 3.41 5.66
N ASN A 443 2.08 4.22 6.69
CA ASN A 443 0.88 5.04 6.74
C ASN A 443 1.10 6.40 6.09
N THR A 444 0.40 6.65 4.99
CA THR A 444 0.30 8.00 4.40
C THR A 444 -0.79 8.79 5.10
N LYS A 445 -1.96 8.16 5.30
CA LYS A 445 -3.07 8.70 6.11
C LYS A 445 -3.72 7.57 6.89
N TYR A 446 -3.94 7.76 8.20
CA TYR A 446 -4.65 6.78 9.03
C TYR A 446 -5.40 7.47 10.18
N LEU A 447 -6.57 8.04 9.89
CA LEU A 447 -7.39 8.71 10.92
C LEU A 447 -8.19 7.72 11.77
N ASN A 448 -8.71 6.67 11.15
CA ASN A 448 -9.48 5.61 11.80
C ASN A 448 -9.33 4.31 10.99
N TYR A 449 -9.56 3.18 11.65
CA TYR A 449 -9.52 1.86 11.01
C TYR A 449 -10.67 1.58 10.05
N SER A 450 -11.79 2.31 10.14
CA SER A 450 -12.99 2.03 9.36
C SER A 450 -13.81 3.22 8.87
N HIS A 451 -14.50 2.99 7.75
CA HIS A 451 -15.56 3.82 7.20
C HIS A 451 -16.89 3.07 7.39
N ALA A 452 -17.46 3.22 8.59
CA ALA A 452 -18.73 2.61 8.97
C ALA A 452 -19.76 3.70 9.33
N SER A 453 -21.03 3.31 9.47
CA SER A 453 -22.16 4.24 9.61
C SER A 453 -22.08 5.18 10.82
N TRP A 454 -21.30 4.82 11.85
CA TRP A 454 -21.03 5.64 13.04
C TRP A 454 -19.87 6.64 12.89
N THR A 455 -18.99 6.50 11.89
CA THR A 455 -17.85 7.43 11.70
C THR A 455 -18.08 8.49 10.63
N LYS A 456 -18.94 8.24 9.63
CA LYS A 456 -19.24 9.16 8.51
C LYS A 456 -17.98 9.71 7.80
N THR A 457 -16.95 8.89 7.68
CA THR A 457 -15.69 9.25 7.02
C THR A 457 -15.92 9.56 5.54
N HIS A 458 -15.38 10.66 5.00
CA HIS A 458 -15.39 10.88 3.53
C HIS A 458 -14.35 9.99 2.83
N TRP A 459 -14.46 9.79 1.52
CA TRP A 459 -13.50 8.94 0.77
C TRP A 459 -12.04 9.39 0.97
N ALA A 460 -11.77 10.69 0.84
CA ALA A 460 -10.45 11.29 1.09
C ALA A 460 -9.97 11.24 2.56
N ASP A 461 -10.82 10.79 3.50
CA ASP A 461 -10.50 10.63 4.93
C ASP A 461 -10.36 9.17 5.38
N ARG A 462 -10.53 8.22 4.46
CA ARG A 462 -10.23 6.80 4.68
C ARG A 462 -8.73 6.60 4.91
N PHE A 463 -8.35 5.41 5.39
CA PHE A 463 -6.95 5.04 5.47
C PHE A 463 -6.31 5.01 4.07
N HIS A 464 -5.03 5.38 3.98
CA HIS A 464 -4.17 5.24 2.81
C HIS A 464 -2.81 4.79 3.32
N SER A 465 -2.49 3.52 3.10
CA SER A 465 -1.29 2.87 3.61
C SER A 465 -0.74 1.91 2.58
N SER A 466 0.59 1.85 2.45
CA SER A 466 1.27 0.85 1.63
C SER A 466 1.58 -0.39 2.44
N ILE A 467 1.50 -1.57 1.81
CA ILE A 467 2.09 -2.79 2.39
C ILE A 467 3.52 -2.90 1.87
N LYS A 468 4.49 -2.60 2.73
CA LYS A 468 5.93 -2.63 2.45
C LYS A 468 6.54 -4.02 2.69
N MET A 469 7.64 -4.28 1.99
CA MET A 469 8.50 -5.47 2.12
C MET A 469 9.91 -5.01 2.51
N ASP A 470 10.68 -5.80 3.27
CA ASP A 470 12.09 -5.50 3.61
C ASP A 470 13.07 -5.72 2.44
N LEU A 471 12.59 -5.49 1.22
CA LEU A 471 13.31 -5.51 -0.04
C LEU A 471 13.58 -4.06 -0.48
N PRO A 472 14.82 -3.55 -0.33
CA PRO A 472 15.16 -2.23 -0.82
C PRO A 472 15.05 -2.15 -2.35
N SER A 473 14.73 -0.96 -2.85
CA SER A 473 14.84 -0.64 -4.27
C SER A 473 16.31 -0.59 -4.68
N PRO A 474 16.66 -0.98 -5.92
CA PRO A 474 18.03 -0.95 -6.36
C PRO A 474 18.49 0.48 -6.63
N ALA A 475 19.71 0.81 -6.20
CA ALA A 475 20.33 2.10 -6.48
C ALA A 475 20.52 2.30 -7.99
N ILE A 476 20.22 3.50 -8.47
CA ILE A 476 20.40 3.89 -9.87
C ILE A 476 21.82 4.41 -10.05
N THR A 477 22.59 3.72 -10.90
CA THR A 477 24.03 3.92 -11.15
C THR A 477 24.35 4.06 -12.64
N ASP A 478 23.49 3.51 -13.50
CA ASP A 478 23.49 3.70 -14.95
C ASP A 478 22.02 3.86 -15.39
N PRO A 479 21.51 5.10 -15.52
CA PRO A 479 20.11 5.32 -15.89
C PRO A 479 19.78 4.90 -17.33
N LEU A 480 20.78 4.55 -18.17
CA LEU A 480 20.56 4.09 -19.54
C LEU A 480 20.48 2.56 -19.64
N ALA A 481 20.92 1.81 -18.62
CA ALA A 481 20.77 0.37 -18.58
C ALA A 481 19.27 -0.03 -18.61
N PRO A 482 18.81 -0.92 -19.51
CA PRO A 482 17.38 -1.23 -19.69
C PRO A 482 16.64 -1.61 -18.40
N LYS A 483 17.31 -2.35 -17.51
CA LYS A 483 16.76 -2.72 -16.20
C LYS A 483 16.62 -1.50 -15.27
N GLN A 484 17.63 -0.63 -15.22
CA GLN A 484 17.62 0.54 -14.34
C GLN A 484 16.61 1.61 -14.78
N ILE A 485 16.33 1.71 -16.09
CA ILE A 485 15.19 2.50 -16.60
C ILE A 485 13.88 2.03 -15.95
N ILE A 486 13.59 0.73 -15.96
CA ILE A 486 12.40 0.18 -15.31
C ILE A 486 12.46 0.40 -13.79
N ASP A 487 13.62 0.21 -13.16
CA ASP A 487 13.74 0.34 -11.71
C ASP A 487 13.59 1.79 -11.21
N VAL A 488 14.02 2.82 -11.97
CA VAL A 488 13.75 4.23 -11.63
C VAL A 488 12.30 4.62 -11.93
N MET A 489 11.71 4.10 -13.01
CA MET A 489 10.28 4.28 -13.29
C MET A 489 9.42 3.70 -12.14
N ARG A 490 9.74 2.51 -11.65
CA ARG A 490 9.08 1.90 -10.48
C ARG A 490 9.21 2.79 -9.25
N GLN A 491 10.42 3.20 -8.87
CA GLN A 491 10.64 4.05 -7.68
C GLN A 491 9.83 5.36 -7.76
N THR A 492 9.77 5.96 -8.95
CA THR A 492 9.06 7.21 -9.21
C THR A 492 7.53 7.05 -9.17
N ALA A 493 7.00 5.93 -9.68
CA ALA A 493 5.58 5.58 -9.55
C ALA A 493 5.17 5.19 -8.12
N ASP A 494 5.98 4.34 -7.47
CA ASP A 494 5.73 3.84 -6.11
C ASP A 494 5.72 5.00 -5.09
N TRP A 495 6.66 5.96 -5.21
CA TRP A 495 6.63 7.17 -4.38
C TRP A 495 5.37 8.00 -4.63
N GLN A 496 4.94 8.16 -5.89
CA GLN A 496 3.79 9.01 -6.22
C GLN A 496 2.45 8.41 -5.75
N PHE A 497 2.26 7.10 -5.84
CA PHE A 497 1.08 6.43 -5.26
C PHE A 497 1.07 6.45 -3.73
N ALA A 498 2.24 6.38 -3.10
CA ALA A 498 2.37 6.59 -1.68
C ALA A 498 2.16 8.08 -1.29
N ASN A 499 2.29 9.03 -2.21
CA ASN A 499 2.15 10.47 -1.97
C ASN A 499 1.08 11.09 -2.89
N PRO A 500 -0.21 10.72 -2.74
CA PRO A 500 -1.25 11.17 -3.64
C PRO A 500 -1.47 12.68 -3.56
N TYR A 501 -1.41 13.35 -4.71
CA TYR A 501 -1.77 14.76 -4.86
C TYR A 501 -3.30 14.95 -4.86
N ASP A 502 -3.81 15.91 -4.08
CA ASP A 502 -5.22 16.32 -3.99
C ASP A 502 -6.26 15.24 -4.40
N LEU A 503 -6.59 14.39 -3.44
CA LEU A 503 -7.57 13.30 -3.57
C LEU A 503 -8.99 13.75 -3.96
N LYS A 504 -9.28 15.06 -4.00
CA LYS A 504 -10.57 15.59 -4.50
C LYS A 504 -10.59 15.79 -6.01
N ARG A 505 -9.42 15.84 -6.67
CA ARG A 505 -9.24 16.15 -8.11
C ARG A 505 -8.82 14.91 -8.92
N LEU A 506 -9.13 13.70 -8.45
CA LEU A 506 -8.67 12.42 -9.03
C LEU A 506 -9.06 12.18 -10.49
N LEU A 507 -10.13 12.81 -10.97
CA LEU A 507 -10.64 12.60 -12.33
C LEU A 507 -10.15 13.67 -13.31
N GLU A 508 -9.46 14.71 -12.82
CA GLU A 508 -8.93 15.79 -13.64
C GLU A 508 -7.65 15.39 -14.41
N TRP A 509 -7.27 16.24 -15.37
CA TRP A 509 -6.10 16.09 -16.25
C TRP A 509 -4.78 15.75 -15.55
N HIS A 510 -4.59 16.25 -14.32
CA HIS A 510 -3.43 15.98 -13.47
C HIS A 510 -3.19 14.48 -13.29
N TRP A 511 -4.22 13.80 -12.80
CA TRP A 511 -4.24 12.36 -12.56
C TRP A 511 -4.44 11.57 -13.85
N GLY A 512 -5.26 12.08 -14.78
CA GLY A 512 -5.40 11.51 -16.13
C GLY A 512 -4.04 11.34 -16.85
N THR A 513 -3.17 12.34 -16.73
CA THR A 513 -1.79 12.31 -17.25
C THR A 513 -0.91 11.30 -16.51
N TYR A 514 -1.01 11.25 -15.19
CA TYR A 514 -0.28 10.26 -14.39
C TYR A 514 -0.65 8.83 -14.79
N PHE A 515 -1.94 8.53 -14.96
CA PHE A 515 -2.41 7.21 -15.38
C PHE A 515 -1.97 6.82 -16.79
N ILE A 516 -1.82 7.77 -17.72
CA ILE A 516 -1.19 7.52 -19.03
C ILE A 516 0.28 7.09 -18.87
N GLY A 517 1.02 7.66 -17.91
CA GLY A 517 2.37 7.21 -17.57
C GLY A 517 2.38 5.84 -16.88
N ILE A 518 1.43 5.58 -15.98
CA ILE A 518 1.26 4.27 -15.32
C ILE A 518 0.87 3.17 -16.31
N GLN A 519 0.05 3.46 -17.32
CA GLN A 519 -0.19 2.56 -18.45
C GLN A 519 1.14 2.17 -19.10
N ALA A 520 2.02 3.14 -19.39
CA ALA A 520 3.30 2.86 -20.05
C ALA A 520 4.25 2.00 -19.18
N LEU A 521 4.25 2.21 -17.86
CA LEU A 521 4.96 1.34 -16.92
C LEU A 521 4.35 -0.07 -16.86
N TYR A 522 3.02 -0.18 -16.81
CA TYR A 522 2.32 -1.47 -16.82
C TYR A 522 2.60 -2.26 -18.10
N GLU A 523 2.59 -1.61 -19.27
CA GLU A 523 2.86 -2.25 -20.55
C GLU A 523 4.27 -2.89 -20.60
N LEU A 524 5.26 -2.32 -19.90
CA LEU A 524 6.61 -2.89 -19.77
C LEU A 524 6.74 -3.98 -18.69
N THR A 525 6.06 -3.82 -17.56
CA THR A 525 6.30 -4.64 -16.35
C THR A 525 5.28 -5.76 -16.14
N GLN A 526 4.06 -5.57 -16.65
CA GLN A 526 2.88 -6.41 -16.41
C GLN A 526 2.53 -6.59 -14.91
N GLU A 527 2.95 -5.65 -14.06
CA GLU A 527 2.66 -5.66 -12.62
C GLU A 527 1.22 -5.18 -12.35
N ASP A 528 0.32 -6.11 -12.04
CA ASP A 528 -1.10 -5.81 -11.86
C ASP A 528 -1.41 -4.80 -10.74
N ARG A 529 -0.51 -4.61 -9.76
CA ARG A 529 -0.61 -3.56 -8.72
C ARG A 529 -0.78 -2.16 -9.30
N TYR A 530 -0.20 -1.87 -10.46
CA TYR A 530 -0.34 -0.58 -11.15
C TYR A 530 -1.66 -0.43 -11.91
N LYS A 531 -2.11 -1.50 -12.57
CA LYS A 531 -3.40 -1.53 -13.27
C LYS A 531 -4.57 -1.46 -12.29
N GLN A 532 -4.42 -2.08 -11.11
CA GLN A 532 -5.48 -2.16 -10.12
C GLN A 532 -5.84 -0.78 -9.52
N GLU A 533 -4.88 0.11 -9.28
CA GLU A 533 -5.18 1.46 -8.79
C GLU A 533 -6.04 2.27 -9.81
N MET A 534 -5.79 2.10 -11.12
CA MET A 534 -6.63 2.72 -12.16
C MET A 534 -8.05 2.13 -12.20
N ILE A 535 -8.18 0.81 -11.98
CA ILE A 535 -9.50 0.14 -11.87
C ILE A 535 -10.24 0.65 -10.64
N ASN A 536 -9.57 0.71 -9.49
CA ASN A 536 -10.13 1.15 -8.22
C ASN A 536 -10.71 2.57 -8.29
N ILE A 537 -9.99 3.49 -8.94
CA ILE A 537 -10.46 4.87 -9.15
C ILE A 537 -11.66 4.92 -10.12
N GLY A 538 -11.65 4.06 -11.16
CA GLY A 538 -12.79 3.88 -12.06
C GLY A 538 -14.03 3.38 -11.33
N GLU A 539 -13.91 2.37 -10.47
CA GLU A 539 -15.01 1.84 -9.65
C GLU A 539 -15.55 2.89 -8.68
N TYR A 540 -14.68 3.67 -8.03
CA TYR A 540 -15.07 4.79 -7.17
C TYR A 540 -15.84 5.89 -7.92
N ALA A 541 -15.41 6.24 -9.13
CA ALA A 541 -16.09 7.21 -10.00
C ALA A 541 -17.39 6.67 -10.63
N GLY A 542 -17.66 5.36 -10.51
CA GLY A 542 -18.68 4.68 -11.31
C GLY A 542 -18.43 4.81 -12.82
N TRP A 543 -17.15 4.88 -13.22
CA TRP A 543 -16.66 5.05 -14.59
C TRP A 543 -17.13 6.32 -15.31
N LYS A 544 -17.47 7.38 -14.56
CA LYS A 544 -17.96 8.67 -15.08
C LYS A 544 -16.86 9.74 -15.11
N PRO A 545 -16.76 10.54 -16.18
CA PRO A 545 -15.97 11.78 -16.16
C PRO A 545 -16.69 12.85 -15.33
N GLU A 546 -15.96 13.92 -14.98
CA GLU A 546 -16.54 15.10 -14.33
C GLU A 546 -17.63 15.76 -15.19
N ASP A 547 -18.57 16.45 -14.53
CA ASP A 547 -19.79 17.00 -15.16
C ASP A 547 -19.51 18.00 -16.31
N ASN A 548 -18.37 18.71 -16.26
CA ASN A 548 -17.92 19.65 -17.29
C ASN A 548 -17.33 18.92 -18.52
N ILE A 549 -18.10 18.02 -19.12
CA ILE A 549 -17.63 17.08 -20.15
C ILE A 549 -16.96 17.74 -21.36
N PHE A 550 -17.35 18.96 -21.74
CA PHE A 550 -16.75 19.68 -22.87
C PHE A 550 -15.36 20.26 -22.57
N TYR A 551 -14.97 20.32 -21.30
CA TYR A 551 -13.67 20.82 -20.89
C TYR A 551 -12.60 19.77 -21.18
N ALA A 552 -11.70 20.09 -22.13
CA ALA A 552 -10.73 19.14 -22.69
C ALA A 552 -9.92 18.40 -21.62
N ASP A 553 -9.56 19.09 -20.54
CA ASP A 553 -8.88 18.53 -19.37
C ASP A 553 -9.60 17.30 -18.78
N GLN A 554 -10.94 17.32 -18.73
CA GLN A 554 -11.78 16.24 -18.19
C GLN A 554 -11.89 15.04 -19.14
N LEU A 555 -11.47 15.19 -20.40
CA LEU A 555 -11.40 14.07 -21.34
C LEU A 555 -10.17 13.19 -21.12
N THR A 556 -9.13 13.67 -20.43
CA THR A 556 -7.89 12.90 -20.21
C THR A 556 -8.15 11.55 -19.53
N ILE A 557 -9.06 11.51 -18.55
CA ILE A 557 -9.40 10.27 -17.84
C ILE A 557 -10.14 9.26 -18.74
N THR A 558 -10.88 9.73 -19.75
CA THR A 558 -11.63 8.87 -20.68
C THR A 558 -10.71 7.99 -21.54
N ALA A 559 -9.48 8.43 -21.82
CA ALA A 559 -8.47 7.60 -22.48
C ALA A 559 -8.08 6.38 -21.63
N ASN A 560 -7.98 6.56 -20.30
CA ASN A 560 -7.59 5.50 -19.38
C ASN A 560 -8.70 4.43 -19.28
N TRP A 561 -9.98 4.84 -19.21
CA TRP A 561 -11.09 3.88 -19.24
C TRP A 561 -11.25 3.22 -20.61
N ALA A 562 -11.06 3.94 -21.72
CA ALA A 562 -11.05 3.33 -23.04
C ALA A 562 -9.94 2.26 -23.18
N TRP A 563 -8.73 2.51 -22.65
CA TRP A 563 -7.67 1.50 -22.59
C TRP A 563 -8.00 0.32 -21.66
N LEU A 564 -8.55 0.56 -20.47
CA LEU A 564 -9.00 -0.51 -19.57
C LEU A 564 -10.10 -1.37 -20.20
N TYR A 565 -11.02 -0.79 -20.97
CA TYR A 565 -11.96 -1.51 -21.82
C TYR A 565 -11.25 -2.30 -22.92
N GLY A 566 -10.19 -1.74 -23.52
CA GLY A 566 -9.27 -2.45 -24.41
C GLY A 566 -8.78 -3.78 -23.81
N GLN A 567 -8.39 -3.76 -22.52
CA GLN A 567 -7.89 -4.93 -21.79
C GLN A 567 -8.98 -5.89 -21.31
N GLN A 568 -10.10 -5.39 -20.76
CA GLN A 568 -11.10 -6.19 -20.04
C GLN A 568 -12.37 -6.50 -20.86
N LYS A 569 -12.66 -5.69 -21.88
CA LYS A 569 -13.88 -5.71 -22.71
C LYS A 569 -15.22 -5.62 -21.94
N ASP A 570 -15.19 -5.15 -20.69
CA ASP A 570 -16.39 -4.82 -19.90
C ASP A 570 -17.03 -3.51 -20.39
N PRO A 571 -18.26 -3.53 -20.93
CA PRO A 571 -18.92 -2.35 -21.48
C PRO A 571 -19.21 -1.25 -20.46
N GLU A 572 -19.31 -1.55 -19.15
CA GLU A 572 -19.59 -0.52 -18.15
C GLU A 572 -18.41 0.45 -17.98
N ILE A 573 -17.17 -0.03 -18.15
CA ILE A 573 -15.95 0.78 -18.08
C ILE A 573 -15.98 1.95 -19.08
N ILE A 574 -16.46 1.71 -20.30
CA ILE A 574 -16.40 2.70 -21.39
C ILE A 574 -17.71 3.49 -21.56
N ARG A 575 -18.82 3.07 -20.93
CA ARG A 575 -20.18 3.56 -21.20
C ARG A 575 -20.30 5.08 -21.13
N TYR A 576 -19.80 5.71 -20.07
CA TYR A 576 -19.90 7.17 -19.91
C TYR A 576 -18.84 7.95 -20.71
N SER A 577 -17.64 7.40 -20.93
CA SER A 577 -16.66 7.98 -21.87
C SER A 577 -17.22 8.06 -23.28
N LYS A 578 -17.82 6.96 -23.75
CA LYS A 578 -18.46 6.87 -25.06
C LYS A 578 -19.60 7.88 -25.20
N TRP A 579 -20.46 7.97 -24.18
CA TRP A 579 -21.53 8.98 -24.16
C TRP A 579 -20.97 10.41 -24.24
N ALA A 580 -19.98 10.75 -23.42
CA ALA A 580 -19.38 12.09 -23.41
C ALA A 580 -18.79 12.44 -24.78
N MET A 581 -18.05 11.52 -25.42
CA MET A 581 -17.50 11.74 -26.76
C MET A 581 -18.59 11.81 -27.84
N ASP A 582 -19.63 10.98 -27.78
CA ASP A 582 -20.76 11.03 -28.73
C ASP A 582 -21.51 12.37 -28.66
N ILE A 583 -21.60 12.99 -27.48
CA ILE A 583 -22.16 14.33 -27.30
C ILE A 583 -21.28 15.42 -27.96
N HIS A 584 -19.94 15.34 -27.88
CA HIS A 584 -19.06 16.28 -28.59
C HIS A 584 -19.29 16.24 -30.09
N LEU A 585 -19.33 15.03 -30.68
CA LEU A 585 -19.58 14.85 -32.11
C LEU A 585 -20.94 15.44 -32.53
N ALA A 586 -21.94 15.39 -31.65
CA ALA A 586 -23.26 15.93 -31.92
C ALA A 586 -23.31 17.48 -31.86
N THR A 587 -22.69 18.10 -30.84
CA THR A 587 -22.92 19.51 -30.46
C THR A 587 -21.72 20.46 -30.64
N ARG A 588 -20.48 19.96 -30.77
CA ARG A 588 -19.24 20.76 -30.92
C ARG A 588 -18.67 20.64 -32.32
N ARG A 589 -19.49 20.93 -33.32
CA ARG A 589 -19.16 20.72 -34.75
C ARG A 589 -18.14 21.74 -35.23
N ALA A 590 -17.21 21.30 -36.09
CA ALA A 590 -16.11 22.11 -36.64
C ALA A 590 -16.51 23.50 -37.18
N TYR A 591 -17.66 23.66 -37.83
CA TYR A 591 -18.11 24.96 -38.37
C TYR A 591 -18.59 25.96 -37.29
N MET A 592 -18.73 25.51 -36.04
CA MET A 592 -19.12 26.32 -34.88
C MET A 592 -17.92 26.62 -33.97
N ALA A 593 -16.73 26.10 -34.28
CA ALA A 593 -15.58 26.16 -33.41
C ALA A 593 -15.01 27.58 -33.31
N ASP A 594 -15.02 28.14 -32.10
CA ASP A 594 -14.26 29.32 -31.74
C ASP A 594 -13.09 28.87 -30.84
N VAL A 595 -11.88 28.91 -31.39
CA VAL A 595 -10.65 28.54 -30.68
C VAL A 595 -9.91 29.74 -30.06
N SER A 596 -10.54 30.93 -30.04
CA SER A 596 -10.02 32.06 -29.26
C SER A 596 -10.23 31.84 -27.76
N PHE A 597 -9.28 32.32 -26.95
CA PHE A 597 -9.27 32.17 -25.49
C PHE A 597 -9.68 33.48 -24.81
N ALA A 598 -9.09 34.61 -25.22
CA ALA A 598 -9.26 35.88 -24.50
C ALA A 598 -10.67 36.49 -24.58
N ASN A 599 -11.44 36.20 -25.63
CA ASN A 599 -12.71 36.88 -25.93
C ASN A 599 -13.90 35.92 -26.13
N ASN A 600 -13.74 34.64 -25.78
CA ASN A 600 -14.74 33.60 -25.98
C ASN A 600 -15.40 33.20 -24.65
N PRO A 601 -16.70 33.46 -24.41
CA PRO A 601 -17.37 33.07 -23.17
C PRO A 601 -17.51 31.54 -23.02
N TYR A 602 -17.35 30.79 -24.11
CA TYR A 602 -17.37 29.32 -24.16
C TYR A 602 -15.97 28.74 -24.34
N PHE A 603 -14.90 29.46 -23.95
CA PHE A 603 -13.52 29.04 -24.24
C PHE A 603 -13.15 27.65 -23.69
N VAL A 604 -13.78 27.23 -22.60
CA VAL A 604 -13.61 25.89 -22.00
C VAL A 604 -14.30 24.78 -22.79
N GLU A 605 -15.28 25.09 -23.65
CA GLU A 605 -16.02 24.09 -24.44
C GLU A 605 -15.34 23.73 -25.77
N TRP A 606 -14.24 24.42 -26.08
CA TRP A 606 -13.44 24.30 -27.28
C TRP A 606 -11.95 24.15 -26.91
N TRP A 607 -11.12 23.70 -27.85
CA TRP A 607 -9.69 23.53 -27.62
C TRP A 607 -8.97 24.88 -27.81
N THR A 608 -9.15 25.81 -26.86
CA THR A 608 -8.66 27.20 -26.97
C THR A 608 -7.24 27.42 -26.43
N TRP A 609 -6.61 26.38 -25.86
CA TRP A 609 -5.25 26.40 -25.33
C TRP A 609 -4.46 25.17 -25.77
N CYS A 610 -3.14 25.29 -25.86
CA CYS A 610 -2.27 24.24 -26.43
C CYS A 610 -2.30 22.91 -25.66
N ASP A 611 -2.47 22.96 -24.34
CA ASP A 611 -2.45 21.80 -23.46
C ASP A 611 -3.60 20.83 -23.80
N ALA A 612 -4.75 21.37 -24.24
CA ALA A 612 -5.91 20.59 -24.70
C ALA A 612 -5.53 19.56 -25.77
N LEU A 613 -4.47 19.80 -26.55
CA LEU A 613 -3.99 18.90 -27.60
C LEU A 613 -3.33 17.62 -27.07
N PHE A 614 -2.98 17.54 -25.78
CA PHE A 614 -2.64 16.29 -25.09
C PHE A 614 -3.86 15.60 -24.44
N MET A 615 -4.79 16.42 -23.93
CA MET A 615 -5.90 15.95 -23.10
C MET A 615 -7.01 15.31 -23.94
N ALA A 616 -7.49 16.00 -24.97
CA ALA A 616 -8.66 15.59 -25.74
C ALA A 616 -8.33 14.75 -26.99
N PRO A 617 -7.46 15.17 -27.93
CA PRO A 617 -7.30 14.44 -29.19
C PRO A 617 -6.79 12.99 -29.04
N PRO A 618 -5.75 12.70 -28.22
CA PRO A 618 -5.34 11.33 -27.95
C PRO A 618 -6.45 10.47 -27.32
N SER A 619 -7.38 11.08 -26.58
CA SER A 619 -8.53 10.40 -25.97
C SER A 619 -9.55 9.97 -27.03
N PHE A 620 -9.87 10.85 -28.00
CA PHE A 620 -10.68 10.47 -29.18
C PHE A 620 -9.99 9.41 -30.06
N ALA A 621 -8.68 9.52 -30.28
CA ALA A 621 -7.91 8.53 -31.03
C ALA A 621 -7.91 7.15 -30.31
N ARG A 622 -7.74 7.14 -28.99
CA ARG A 622 -7.85 5.92 -28.16
C ARG A 622 -9.25 5.33 -28.25
N MET A 623 -10.30 6.13 -28.08
CA MET A 623 -11.68 5.66 -28.23
C MET A 623 -11.91 5.01 -29.59
N SER A 624 -11.42 5.61 -30.68
CA SER A 624 -11.50 5.03 -32.03
C SER A 624 -10.78 3.69 -32.14
N LYS A 625 -9.59 3.55 -31.54
CA LYS A 625 -8.79 2.31 -31.56
C LYS A 625 -9.46 1.17 -30.80
N GLU A 626 -9.97 1.45 -29.60
CA GLU A 626 -10.47 0.40 -28.69
C GLU A 626 -11.92 -0.03 -29.01
N THR A 627 -12.72 0.86 -29.64
CA THR A 627 -14.11 0.57 -30.08
C THR A 627 -14.23 0.20 -31.57
N GLY A 628 -13.27 0.60 -32.41
CA GLY A 628 -13.36 0.51 -33.88
C GLY A 628 -14.19 1.63 -34.54
N GLU A 629 -14.78 2.56 -33.78
CA GLU A 629 -15.63 3.63 -34.33
C GLU A 629 -14.79 4.80 -34.90
N LYS A 630 -14.47 4.75 -36.20
CA LYS A 630 -13.70 5.78 -36.95
C LYS A 630 -14.16 7.23 -36.74
N LYS A 631 -15.44 7.45 -36.46
CA LYS A 631 -16.05 8.78 -36.25
C LYS A 631 -15.32 9.63 -35.19
N TYR A 632 -14.71 9.01 -34.18
CA TYR A 632 -13.96 9.72 -33.14
C TYR A 632 -12.65 10.29 -33.68
N LEU A 633 -11.93 9.52 -34.51
CA LEU A 633 -10.71 9.99 -35.18
C LEU A 633 -11.01 11.06 -36.24
N ASP A 634 -12.14 10.94 -36.96
CA ASP A 634 -12.59 11.94 -37.94
C ASP A 634 -13.03 13.27 -37.31
N TYR A 635 -13.55 13.22 -36.07
CA TYR A 635 -13.84 14.41 -35.28
C TYR A 635 -12.56 15.04 -34.74
N MET A 636 -11.69 14.21 -34.16
CA MET A 636 -10.37 14.59 -33.65
C MET A 636 -9.58 15.37 -34.71
N ASP A 637 -9.50 14.84 -35.93
CA ASP A 637 -8.68 15.41 -36.98
C ASP A 637 -9.08 16.85 -37.34
N LYS A 638 -10.39 17.08 -37.50
CA LYS A 638 -10.92 18.41 -37.84
C LYS A 638 -10.65 19.42 -36.73
N MET A 639 -10.91 19.04 -35.47
CA MET A 639 -10.76 19.94 -34.33
C MET A 639 -9.29 20.22 -34.00
N TYR A 640 -8.40 19.25 -34.23
CA TYR A 640 -6.95 19.40 -34.02
C TYR A 640 -6.37 20.48 -34.93
N TRP A 641 -6.73 20.44 -36.22
CA TRP A 641 -6.22 21.42 -37.19
C TRP A 641 -6.80 22.82 -37.00
N ILE A 642 -8.07 22.97 -36.58
CA ILE A 642 -8.62 24.30 -36.26
C ILE A 642 -7.81 24.98 -35.14
N THR A 643 -7.45 24.25 -34.10
CA THR A 643 -6.64 24.76 -32.99
C THR A 643 -5.20 25.04 -33.42
N THR A 644 -4.61 24.10 -34.16
CA THR A 644 -3.22 24.19 -34.62
C THR A 644 -3.01 25.35 -35.59
N ASP A 645 -3.87 25.47 -36.61
CA ASP A 645 -3.78 26.52 -37.62
C ASP A 645 -4.02 27.93 -37.00
N TYR A 646 -4.53 28.02 -35.76
CA TYR A 646 -4.73 29.26 -35.01
C TYR A 646 -3.60 29.61 -34.01
N LEU A 647 -3.06 28.62 -33.29
CA LEU A 647 -2.06 28.83 -32.21
C LEU A 647 -0.61 28.54 -32.61
N TYR A 648 -0.36 27.86 -33.73
CA TYR A 648 0.99 27.46 -34.14
C TYR A 648 1.74 28.60 -34.83
N SER A 649 2.95 28.89 -34.34
CA SER A 649 3.86 29.82 -35.02
C SER A 649 4.73 29.06 -36.01
N ASN A 650 4.41 29.17 -37.30
CA ASN A 650 5.24 28.65 -38.39
C ASN A 650 6.65 29.28 -38.41
N GLU A 651 6.81 30.52 -37.92
CA GLU A 651 8.10 31.23 -37.84
C GLU A 651 9.01 30.64 -36.75
N ASP A 652 8.44 30.33 -35.58
CA ASP A 652 9.20 29.86 -34.42
C ASP A 652 9.26 28.33 -34.33
N SER A 653 8.44 27.62 -35.13
CA SER A 653 8.14 26.18 -35.06
C SER A 653 7.64 25.71 -33.69
N LEU A 654 6.89 26.57 -32.98
CA LEU A 654 6.39 26.36 -31.62
C LEU A 654 4.92 26.80 -31.49
N MET A 655 4.23 26.24 -30.48
CA MET A 655 2.83 26.53 -30.17
C MET A 655 2.73 27.58 -29.06
N PHE A 656 1.96 28.65 -29.29
CA PHE A 656 1.57 29.58 -28.22
C PHE A 656 0.60 28.89 -27.25
N ARG A 657 0.67 29.21 -25.95
CA ARG A 657 -0.25 28.60 -24.97
C ARG A 657 -1.70 28.90 -25.28
N ASP A 658 -1.99 30.14 -25.64
CA ASP A 658 -3.28 30.64 -26.13
C ASP A 658 -3.08 31.99 -26.87
N ASP A 659 -4.17 32.56 -27.38
CA ASP A 659 -4.16 33.78 -28.22
C ASP A 659 -3.56 35.04 -27.56
N ARG A 660 -3.55 35.13 -26.22
CA ARG A 660 -2.95 36.26 -25.48
C ARG A 660 -1.45 36.33 -25.74
N PHE A 661 -0.80 35.17 -25.82
CA PHE A 661 0.66 35.04 -25.95
C PHE A 661 1.18 35.35 -27.36
N ILE A 662 0.31 35.38 -28.38
CA ILE A 662 0.67 35.79 -29.75
C ILE A 662 1.24 37.22 -29.75
N LYS A 663 0.60 38.13 -29.01
CA LYS A 663 1.00 39.55 -28.89
C LYS A 663 1.85 39.85 -27.66
N GLN A 664 1.66 39.12 -26.56
CA GLN A 664 2.43 39.32 -25.33
C GLN A 664 3.92 38.97 -25.53
N ARG A 665 4.79 39.62 -24.77
CA ARG A 665 6.24 39.37 -24.73
C ARG A 665 6.70 39.22 -23.28
N SER A 666 7.83 38.54 -23.08
CA SER A 666 8.48 38.48 -21.76
C SER A 666 9.03 39.85 -21.35
N GLU A 667 9.47 39.99 -20.11
CA GLU A 667 10.16 41.19 -19.62
C GLU A 667 11.41 41.52 -20.48
N SER A 668 12.08 40.49 -21.00
CA SER A 668 13.20 40.59 -21.95
C SER A 668 12.78 40.89 -23.41
N GLY A 669 11.50 41.15 -23.67
CA GLY A 669 10.97 41.46 -25.00
C GLY A 669 10.78 40.25 -25.95
N LYS A 670 11.02 39.02 -25.49
CA LYS A 670 10.97 37.81 -26.32
C LYS A 670 9.55 37.24 -26.44
N LYS A 671 9.25 36.45 -27.49
CA LYS A 671 7.98 35.70 -27.60
C LYS A 671 7.90 34.66 -26.48
N ILE A 672 6.72 34.51 -25.87
CA ILE A 672 6.53 33.59 -24.74
C ILE A 672 6.07 32.22 -25.27
N PHE A 673 7.00 31.28 -25.34
CA PHE A 673 6.72 29.86 -25.57
C PHE A 673 7.02 29.06 -24.32
N TRP A 674 6.00 28.45 -23.75
CA TRP A 674 6.08 27.69 -22.51
C TRP A 674 6.52 26.24 -22.79
N ALA A 675 7.50 25.76 -22.01
CA ALA A 675 8.07 24.43 -22.21
C ALA A 675 7.04 23.31 -22.02
N ARG A 676 6.34 23.25 -20.87
CA ARG A 676 5.30 22.24 -20.66
C ARG A 676 4.15 22.36 -21.67
N GLY A 677 3.74 23.58 -22.04
CA GLY A 677 2.76 23.82 -23.09
C GLY A 677 3.12 23.15 -24.42
N ASN A 678 4.35 23.36 -24.89
CA ASN A 678 4.85 22.71 -26.11
C ASN A 678 5.10 21.20 -25.91
N GLY A 679 5.46 20.78 -24.69
CA GLY A 679 5.57 19.39 -24.29
C GLY A 679 4.25 18.63 -24.46
N TRP A 680 3.13 19.20 -24.00
CA TRP A 680 1.79 18.64 -24.21
C TRP A 680 1.51 18.40 -25.69
N VAL A 681 1.76 19.39 -26.55
CA VAL A 681 1.47 19.27 -27.99
C VAL A 681 2.31 18.16 -28.63
N ILE A 682 3.63 18.13 -28.43
CA ILE A 682 4.48 17.14 -29.11
C ILE A 682 4.33 15.72 -28.54
N ALA A 683 4.09 15.58 -27.24
CA ALA A 683 3.73 14.30 -26.64
C ALA A 683 2.32 13.85 -27.07
N GLY A 684 1.40 14.79 -27.28
CA GLY A 684 0.09 14.56 -27.87
C GLY A 684 0.19 14.02 -29.29
N LEU A 685 1.04 14.63 -30.13
CA LEU A 685 1.33 14.17 -31.49
C LEU A 685 1.88 12.74 -31.53
N ALA A 686 2.87 12.42 -30.71
CA ALA A 686 3.41 11.06 -30.60
C ALA A 686 2.30 10.04 -30.23
N ARG A 687 1.47 10.37 -29.24
CA ARG A 687 0.33 9.52 -28.82
C ARG A 687 -0.74 9.38 -29.92
N ILE A 688 -1.05 10.44 -30.66
CA ILE A 688 -2.00 10.39 -31.79
C ILE A 688 -1.45 9.47 -32.87
N LEU A 689 -0.19 9.61 -33.26
CA LEU A 689 0.45 8.83 -34.33
C LEU A 689 0.60 7.32 -34.00
N ASP A 690 0.55 6.95 -32.73
CA ASP A 690 0.49 5.55 -32.24
C ASP A 690 -0.91 4.93 -32.18
N LEU A 691 -1.94 5.76 -32.25
CA LEU A 691 -3.34 5.37 -32.19
C LEU A 691 -4.02 5.49 -33.56
N MET A 692 -3.51 6.37 -34.42
CA MET A 692 -3.92 6.61 -35.79
C MET A 692 -3.45 5.47 -36.72
N PRO A 693 -4.31 4.97 -37.63
CA PRO A 693 -3.92 4.06 -38.69
C PRO A 693 -2.78 4.61 -39.56
N ASN A 694 -1.96 3.72 -40.14
CA ASN A 694 -0.84 4.12 -41.00
C ASN A 694 -1.31 4.74 -42.33
N ASP A 695 -2.50 4.36 -42.79
CA ASP A 695 -3.16 4.81 -44.02
C ASP A 695 -4.16 5.97 -43.79
N PHE A 696 -4.15 6.60 -42.61
CA PHE A 696 -5.07 7.70 -42.32
C PHE A 696 -4.77 8.93 -43.22
N PRO A 697 -5.75 9.50 -43.95
CA PRO A 697 -5.48 10.44 -45.05
C PRO A 697 -4.67 11.70 -44.71
N THR A 698 -4.71 12.18 -43.47
CA THR A 698 -3.99 13.38 -43.02
C THR A 698 -2.74 13.07 -42.20
N ARG A 699 -2.35 11.80 -42.05
CA ARG A 699 -1.21 11.36 -41.21
C ARG A 699 0.08 12.14 -41.49
N GLU A 700 0.42 12.34 -42.76
CA GLU A 700 1.61 13.11 -43.16
C GLU A 700 1.62 14.57 -42.64
N LYS A 701 0.44 15.19 -42.45
CA LYS A 701 0.34 16.56 -41.89
C LYS A 701 0.76 16.56 -40.40
N TYR A 702 0.40 15.51 -39.65
CA TYR A 702 0.84 15.33 -38.26
C TYR A 702 2.32 15.00 -38.16
N GLU A 703 2.82 14.09 -39.00
CA GLU A 703 4.25 13.73 -39.01
C GLU A 703 5.15 14.93 -39.38
N ARG A 704 4.67 15.81 -40.26
CA ARG A 704 5.35 17.07 -40.60
C ARG A 704 5.40 18.04 -39.43
N LEU A 705 4.26 18.36 -38.82
CA LEU A 705 4.18 19.24 -37.65
C LEU A 705 5.05 18.70 -36.49
N TYR A 706 5.00 17.39 -36.26
CA TYR A 706 5.86 16.72 -35.29
C TYR A 706 7.35 16.93 -35.59
N LYS A 707 7.79 16.74 -36.85
CA LYS A 707 9.20 16.94 -37.26
C LYS A 707 9.65 18.40 -37.13
N GLU A 708 8.80 19.36 -37.49
CA GLU A 708 9.06 20.79 -37.35
C GLU A 708 9.25 21.19 -35.88
N MET A 709 8.32 20.79 -35.01
CA MET A 709 8.44 21.01 -33.55
C MET A 709 9.65 20.27 -32.95
N ALA A 710 9.87 19.01 -33.30
CA ALA A 710 10.98 18.20 -32.79
C ALA A 710 12.34 18.82 -33.13
N GLY A 711 12.53 19.26 -34.39
CA GLY A 711 13.73 19.94 -34.83
C GLY A 711 14.03 21.17 -33.99
N ARG A 712 13.01 22.02 -33.76
CA ARG A 712 13.15 23.22 -32.94
C ARG A 712 13.43 22.93 -31.47
N ILE A 713 12.75 21.94 -30.89
CA ILE A 713 12.97 21.53 -29.50
C ILE A 713 14.40 21.01 -29.32
N LEU A 714 14.94 20.24 -30.28
CA LEU A 714 16.33 19.78 -30.27
C LEU A 714 17.36 20.93 -30.32
N GLU A 715 17.06 22.06 -30.95
CA GLU A 715 17.91 23.26 -30.93
C GLU A 715 17.91 23.96 -29.57
N LEU A 716 16.76 23.99 -28.90
CA LEU A 716 16.53 24.73 -27.65
C LEU A 716 16.91 23.95 -26.37
N GLN A 717 17.50 22.76 -26.51
CA GLN A 717 17.96 21.96 -25.37
C GLN A 717 19.10 22.66 -24.62
N GLY A 718 18.98 22.78 -23.29
CA GLY A 718 20.00 23.37 -22.44
C GLY A 718 21.29 22.56 -22.33
N VAL A 719 22.35 23.21 -21.83
CA VAL A 719 23.68 22.60 -21.67
C VAL A 719 23.73 21.48 -20.61
N ASP A 720 22.75 21.42 -19.71
CA ASP A 720 22.52 20.33 -18.75
C ASP A 720 21.66 19.18 -19.32
N GLY A 721 21.08 19.33 -20.52
CA GLY A 721 20.19 18.36 -21.14
C GLY A 721 18.69 18.66 -20.98
N LEU A 722 18.33 19.66 -20.17
CA LEU A 722 16.94 20.01 -19.87
C LEU A 722 16.53 21.34 -20.53
N TRP A 723 15.22 21.53 -20.71
CA TRP A 723 14.63 22.75 -21.25
C TRP A 723 14.19 23.68 -20.12
N ARG A 724 14.37 24.99 -20.31
CA ARG A 724 13.93 26.01 -19.34
C ARG A 724 12.45 26.27 -19.51
N VAL A 725 11.79 26.70 -18.44
CA VAL A 725 10.34 26.92 -18.39
C VAL A 725 9.84 27.88 -19.49
N SER A 726 10.65 28.86 -19.90
CA SER A 726 10.46 29.67 -21.11
C SER A 726 11.47 29.25 -22.18
N LEU A 727 10.99 28.76 -23.32
CA LEU A 727 11.82 28.14 -24.35
C LEU A 727 12.72 29.12 -25.10
N LEU A 728 12.29 30.37 -25.28
CA LEU A 728 13.09 31.42 -25.93
C LEU A 728 13.74 32.38 -24.92
N ASP A 729 13.35 32.32 -23.64
CA ASP A 729 13.88 33.19 -22.59
C ASP A 729 14.43 32.38 -21.40
N PRO A 730 15.50 31.58 -21.61
CA PRO A 730 16.01 30.66 -20.59
C PRO A 730 16.50 31.38 -19.32
N ASP A 731 16.94 32.63 -19.44
CA ASP A 731 17.44 33.43 -18.31
C ASP A 731 16.32 33.83 -17.32
N TYR A 732 15.04 33.69 -17.71
CA TYR A 732 13.89 33.90 -16.81
C TYR A 732 13.93 32.96 -15.60
N HIS A 733 14.36 31.72 -15.81
CA HIS A 733 14.64 30.74 -14.75
C HIS A 733 15.68 29.76 -15.29
N ASP A 734 16.90 29.89 -14.78
CA ASP A 734 18.12 29.26 -15.30
C ASP A 734 18.18 27.73 -15.16
N LYS A 735 17.33 27.14 -14.31
CA LYS A 735 17.21 25.69 -14.10
C LYS A 735 16.30 25.02 -15.14
N GLY A 736 16.65 23.78 -15.49
CA GLY A 736 15.80 22.89 -16.28
C GLY A 736 14.47 22.58 -15.57
N GLU A 737 13.36 22.69 -16.30
CA GLU A 737 12.02 22.34 -15.83
C GLU A 737 11.70 20.90 -16.24
N VAL A 738 11.38 20.05 -15.26
CA VAL A 738 11.37 18.60 -15.46
C VAL A 738 10.17 18.10 -16.26
N SER A 739 8.97 18.67 -16.10
CA SER A 739 7.77 18.12 -16.76
C SER A 739 7.75 18.38 -18.27
N GLY A 740 8.08 19.60 -18.73
CA GLY A 740 8.26 19.89 -20.14
C GLY A 740 9.41 19.08 -20.75
N SER A 741 10.54 19.00 -20.03
CA SER A 741 11.70 18.19 -20.47
C SER A 741 11.37 16.71 -20.60
N ALA A 742 10.53 16.15 -19.72
CA ALA A 742 10.09 14.76 -19.80
C ALA A 742 9.17 14.51 -21.02
N PHE A 743 8.24 15.42 -21.32
CA PHE A 743 7.45 15.32 -22.55
C PHE A 743 8.31 15.43 -23.82
N PHE A 744 9.33 16.29 -23.81
CA PHE A 744 10.29 16.37 -24.91
C PHE A 744 11.12 15.09 -25.03
N ALA A 745 11.67 14.56 -23.93
CA ALA A 745 12.42 13.31 -23.94
C ALA A 745 11.58 12.13 -24.46
N TYR A 746 10.33 11.99 -23.99
CA TYR A 746 9.35 11.03 -24.50
C TYR A 746 9.15 11.16 -26.01
N ALA A 747 8.76 12.35 -26.47
CA ALA A 747 8.39 12.55 -27.87
C ALA A 747 9.59 12.43 -28.80
N LEU A 748 10.80 12.83 -28.38
CA LEU A 748 12.03 12.69 -29.15
C LEU A 748 12.52 11.24 -29.20
N ALA A 749 12.48 10.50 -28.08
CA ALA A 749 12.79 9.06 -28.05
C ALA A 749 11.85 8.27 -28.97
N TRP A 750 10.54 8.56 -28.88
CA TRP A 750 9.53 8.00 -29.79
C TRP A 750 9.86 8.28 -31.27
N GLY A 751 10.30 9.50 -31.60
CA GLY A 751 10.69 9.88 -32.96
C GLY A 751 11.88 9.10 -33.49
N VAL A 752 12.91 8.88 -32.66
CA VAL A 752 14.05 8.03 -32.99
C VAL A 752 13.60 6.58 -33.18
N ASN A 753 12.79 6.05 -32.25
CA ASN A 753 12.23 4.69 -32.31
C ASN A 753 11.37 4.43 -33.56
N ARG A 754 10.81 5.47 -34.18
CA ARG A 754 10.00 5.40 -35.41
C ARG A 754 10.69 5.91 -36.66
N GLY A 755 11.97 6.27 -36.59
CA GLY A 755 12.73 6.81 -37.73
C GLY A 755 12.23 8.16 -38.26
N LEU A 756 11.42 8.88 -37.47
CA LEU A 756 10.95 10.23 -37.79
C LEU A 756 11.99 11.30 -37.39
N ILE A 757 12.91 10.95 -36.48
CA ILE A 757 14.10 11.74 -36.11
C ILE A 757 15.35 10.91 -36.44
N ASP A 758 16.36 11.59 -37.01
CA ASP A 758 17.66 11.01 -37.34
C ASP A 758 18.40 10.53 -36.07
N THR A 759 18.95 9.31 -36.13
CA THR A 759 19.63 8.63 -35.02
C THR A 759 20.80 9.42 -34.44
N LYS A 760 21.40 10.37 -35.18
CA LYS A 760 22.43 11.29 -34.65
C LYS A 760 21.94 12.13 -33.46
N HIS A 761 20.62 12.33 -33.32
CA HIS A 761 20.04 13.08 -32.21
C HIS A 761 19.88 12.24 -30.94
N ARG A 762 20.07 10.92 -30.98
CA ARG A 762 19.96 10.01 -29.85
C ARG A 762 20.71 10.49 -28.60
N GLN A 763 21.96 10.93 -28.75
CA GLN A 763 22.79 11.41 -27.63
C GLN A 763 22.15 12.60 -26.89
N LYS A 764 21.38 13.45 -27.59
CA LYS A 764 20.61 14.54 -26.95
C LYS A 764 19.45 13.99 -26.12
N VAL A 765 18.79 12.93 -26.58
CA VAL A 765 17.69 12.26 -25.88
C VAL A 765 18.20 11.50 -24.65
N GLU A 766 19.29 10.76 -24.78
CA GLU A 766 19.96 10.06 -23.67
C GLU A 766 20.44 11.04 -22.58
N LYS A 767 20.98 12.19 -22.98
CA LYS A 767 21.35 13.27 -22.07
C LYS A 767 20.14 13.86 -21.34
N ALA A 768 19.02 14.07 -22.04
CA ALA A 768 17.78 14.53 -21.40
C ALA A 768 17.27 13.51 -20.38
N TRP A 769 17.27 12.22 -20.72
CA TRP A 769 16.86 11.15 -19.80
C TRP A 769 17.76 11.06 -18.57
N THR A 770 19.08 11.09 -18.73
CA THR A 770 20.03 11.09 -17.61
C THR A 770 19.75 12.26 -16.66
N ALA A 771 19.61 13.48 -17.21
CA ALA A 771 19.29 14.67 -16.42
C ALA A 771 17.90 14.61 -15.76
N LEU A 772 16.92 13.90 -16.34
CA LEU A 772 15.63 13.63 -15.69
C LEU A 772 15.78 12.66 -14.51
N CYS A 773 16.61 11.62 -14.64
CA CYS A 773 16.92 10.70 -13.54
C CYS A 773 17.65 11.41 -12.39
N ASP A 774 18.56 12.34 -12.67
CA ASP A 774 19.24 13.17 -11.66
C ASP A 774 18.28 14.06 -10.84
N ASN A 775 17.01 14.18 -11.25
CA ASN A 775 15.95 14.89 -10.54
C ASN A 775 15.04 13.97 -9.70
N VAL A 776 15.30 12.66 -9.68
CA VAL A 776 14.66 11.70 -8.77
C VAL A 776 15.52 11.57 -7.52
N ASN A 777 14.97 11.88 -6.34
CA ASN A 777 15.71 11.73 -5.09
C ASN A 777 15.73 10.26 -4.58
N ASP A 778 16.50 10.00 -3.52
CA ASP A 778 16.66 8.67 -2.91
C ASP A 778 15.34 8.01 -2.43
N ASN A 779 14.27 8.80 -2.26
CA ASN A 779 12.93 8.33 -1.89
C ASN A 779 12.05 8.02 -3.13
N GLY A 780 12.51 8.30 -4.35
CA GLY A 780 11.75 8.19 -5.59
C GLY A 780 10.97 9.45 -5.99
N ARG A 781 11.11 10.58 -5.28
CA ARG A 781 10.41 11.83 -5.61
C ARG A 781 11.06 12.54 -6.79
N LEU A 782 10.29 12.77 -7.86
CA LEU A 782 10.69 13.60 -8.99
C LEU A 782 10.53 15.10 -8.67
N GLY A 783 11.63 15.82 -8.54
CA GLY A 783 11.69 17.26 -8.23
C GLY A 783 11.73 18.17 -9.47
N ASN A 784 11.96 19.47 -9.25
CA ASN A 784 12.07 20.53 -10.28
C ASN A 784 10.90 20.57 -11.31
N VAL A 785 9.70 20.15 -10.89
CA VAL A 785 8.47 20.26 -11.69
C VAL A 785 7.82 21.62 -11.42
N GLN A 786 7.62 22.45 -12.45
CA GLN A 786 6.90 23.72 -12.28
C GLN A 786 5.44 23.43 -11.86
N PRO A 787 4.91 24.03 -10.77
CA PRO A 787 3.50 23.89 -10.34
C PRO A 787 2.44 24.21 -11.42
N GLU A 788 1.18 23.86 -11.13
CA GLU A 788 0.01 24.18 -11.97
C GLU A 788 -0.02 25.67 -12.37
N GLY A 789 -0.30 25.94 -13.65
CA GLY A 789 -0.17 27.28 -14.23
C GLY A 789 -0.57 27.33 -15.70
N ILE A 790 -0.65 28.55 -16.25
CA ILE A 790 -1.12 28.84 -17.62
C ILE A 790 -0.04 29.55 -18.46
N ASP A 791 1.18 29.59 -17.93
CA ASP A 791 2.27 30.47 -18.33
C ASP A 791 3.60 29.98 -17.69
N PRO A 792 4.76 30.41 -18.20
CA PRO A 792 6.05 30.11 -17.56
C PRO A 792 6.14 30.75 -16.17
N ARG A 793 6.47 29.95 -15.14
CA ARG A 793 6.66 30.42 -13.76
C ARG A 793 7.91 29.82 -13.13
N LYS A 794 8.51 30.55 -12.19
CA LYS A 794 9.62 30.06 -11.36
C LYS A 794 9.16 28.93 -10.43
N PHE A 795 10.05 28.00 -10.14
CA PHE A 795 9.82 26.85 -9.26
C PHE A 795 11.06 26.60 -8.38
N THR A 796 10.96 25.63 -7.46
CA THR A 796 12.05 25.17 -6.59
C THR A 796 12.32 23.69 -6.81
N PRO A 797 13.50 23.16 -6.38
CA PRO A 797 13.80 21.73 -6.48
C PRO A 797 12.79 20.82 -5.77
N ASP A 798 12.16 21.30 -4.71
CA ASP A 798 11.12 20.56 -3.97
C ASP A 798 9.74 20.56 -4.63
N ASN A 799 9.54 21.29 -5.73
CA ASN A 799 8.27 21.22 -6.45
C ASN A 799 8.20 19.92 -7.28
N TRP A 800 7.12 19.18 -7.07
CA TRP A 800 6.76 17.92 -7.73
C TRP A 800 5.28 17.98 -8.13
N HIS A 801 4.85 17.16 -9.09
CA HIS A 801 3.42 17.00 -9.42
C HIS A 801 3.15 15.67 -10.15
N VAL A 802 1.95 15.12 -9.99
CA VAL A 802 1.53 13.84 -10.59
C VAL A 802 1.67 13.80 -12.12
N TYR A 803 1.44 14.91 -12.83
CA TYR A 803 1.66 14.96 -14.29
C TYR A 803 3.15 14.94 -14.66
N GLY A 804 4.04 15.47 -13.82
CA GLY A 804 5.49 15.40 -14.04
C GLY A 804 5.97 13.96 -13.94
N THR A 805 5.50 13.25 -12.91
CA THR A 805 5.68 11.81 -12.74
C THR A 805 5.12 11.04 -13.95
N GLY A 806 3.91 11.36 -14.42
CA GLY A 806 3.32 10.77 -15.63
C GLY A 806 4.16 10.98 -16.90
N ALA A 807 4.68 12.19 -17.10
CA ALA A 807 5.57 12.53 -18.21
C ALA A 807 6.91 11.77 -18.14
N PHE A 808 7.48 11.62 -16.94
CA PHE A 808 8.71 10.88 -16.71
C PHE A 808 8.56 9.39 -17.04
N LEU A 809 7.44 8.78 -16.65
CA LEU A 809 7.13 7.39 -16.98
C LEU A 809 6.93 7.17 -18.49
N LEU A 810 6.27 8.12 -19.18
CA LEU A 810 6.21 8.11 -20.65
C LEU A 810 7.63 8.15 -21.25
N ALA A 811 8.48 9.06 -20.79
CA ALA A 811 9.86 9.18 -21.27
C ALA A 811 10.66 7.89 -21.07
N GLY A 812 10.64 7.34 -19.86
CA GLY A 812 11.30 6.06 -19.54
C GLY A 812 10.81 4.91 -20.43
N SER A 813 9.53 4.88 -20.79
CA SER A 813 8.99 3.83 -21.65
C SER A 813 9.54 3.82 -23.07
N GLU A 814 9.80 4.99 -23.65
CA GLU A 814 10.41 5.12 -24.98
C GLU A 814 11.94 5.03 -24.93
N MET A 815 12.56 5.50 -23.84
CA MET A 815 13.97 5.28 -23.57
C MET A 815 14.30 3.78 -23.48
N TYR A 816 13.50 3.00 -22.76
CA TYR A 816 13.64 1.54 -22.71
C TYR A 816 13.60 0.90 -24.10
N LYS A 817 12.64 1.29 -24.95
CA LYS A 817 12.53 0.82 -26.35
C LYS A 817 13.75 1.25 -27.19
N MET A 818 14.25 2.46 -26.96
CA MET A 818 15.40 3.01 -27.70
C MET A 818 16.72 2.29 -27.37
N VAL A 819 16.96 1.93 -26.10
CA VAL A 819 18.20 1.22 -25.70
C VAL A 819 18.12 -0.31 -25.87
N THR A 820 16.92 -0.87 -26.04
CA THR A 820 16.74 -2.33 -26.26
C THR A 820 16.63 -2.70 -27.73
N SER A 821 16.24 -1.77 -28.62
CA SER A 821 16.17 -2.01 -30.05
C SER A 821 17.55 -2.30 -30.68
N ASP A 822 18.62 -1.72 -30.15
CA ASP A 822 20.02 -1.99 -30.56
C ASP A 822 20.52 -3.41 -30.27
N ASN A 823 19.84 -4.12 -29.35
CA ASN A 823 20.22 -5.47 -28.94
C ASN A 823 19.50 -6.55 -29.79
N LYS A 824 18.89 -6.18 -30.91
CA LYS A 824 18.46 -7.11 -31.96
C LYS A 824 19.59 -7.23 -33.00
N PRO A 825 20.08 -8.46 -33.28
CA PRO A 825 21.14 -8.70 -34.26
C PRO A 825 20.67 -8.48 -35.71
#